data_AF-A0A1B0C8D6-F1
#
_entry.id   AF-A0A1B0C8D6-F1
#
_cell.length_a   1.000
_cell.length_b   1.000
_cell.length_c   1.000
_cell.angle_alpha   90.00
_cell.angle_beta   90.00
_cell.angle_gamma   90.00
#
_symmetry.space_group_name_H-M   'P 1'
#
loop_
_entity.id
_entity.type
_entity.pdbx_description
1 polymer ?
#
loop_
_entity_poly.entity_id
_entity_poly.type
_entity_poly.pdbx_seq_one_letter_code
_entity_poly.pdbx_strand_id
1 'polypeptide(L)'
;MFKAIASCISKEGKEISRSLIAKIAPVADGVKMDMIGGLPIFDREIEMYTRILPQMKTICELIGDEEDLAPRLLYHSNNPQIIVLEDIRKYGYEMQYKFYDFNNTVKVLKKLAKFHALSFYMNDNKYVYRTDLTKMPDSNHYNKDEINPPDFLNQDFFENVLRESENDKALKITQLKLVPGTKPGDHFASIMFKAIISYTSKEEGIKKDMLKDMPIFDREIDMYTKVLPEMMRVMESIGDKEVLAPRLIYHSTDPPTLIFEDITKLGYEMHNGFFDFTNTVLIIKKLAKFHAVSFYMNDNKYNHIDIAKRRGEILAIYHATLTEYLNRLGCLGKPPSLLELNMEVLKRGAMELLWAVGFLPFLCLDFTKIDMEAIVDPSPEVMETVENGKGPIQFNKDELTPPDFLNEEYFLNILRGVENDKALTITKFEMIPGTKPGDHFASIMFKAIVSYTSRGKVVSGRSLVVKTMPVEEGIKKEMFTEMPIFDREIDMYTKILPEMKRLMESIGDHEELAPRLLFHSTDPFVLIFEDITKFGYEMHAGFLDFDNTVKVALKLAKFHALSFYMNDNTNIVPNGDSNNHVNLVNGEKKEMKMDFFEMTTVPPEWLNREYLEKVFREYENDPTLHIFECEIAPAAKPGDNFASVVFRAKLKYTSKNKTEAISIIIKVRPFLEGFRKELLGNMPLFETEADMYQKILPEMQRLLSQTGDKDVIAPKMIYYNGEPEIIIFEDIAPKGYVMRHKPMNFENTKKLIQKLAKFHALSFYMYNEEKKELDEFKNGLITTKAPIDFFVQGYLNAVKCIKEWPGYEEIGEKMEKIGPHFLKKLRKSYIPNKPNDGFNVLNHGDFHIKNLLFINDENDDINEISFIDFQISVWCSPAIDLNYVLYVNASTETRDNHRDELIRIYHTKFCSFLEELGCLKKPPSLLELHIELLKNGFFEVLLSIQFMAMFYANFEEMAKEDLSDPNLMEKMTKKLYTESPMRPVLEKLIVQFLHKGYFEI
;
A
#
# COMPACT_ATOMS: atom_id res chain seq x y z
N MET A 1 -12.47 -36.54 24.94
CA MET A 1 -13.75 -36.34 25.67
C MET A 1 -14.16 -37.54 26.54
N PHE A 2 -14.24 -38.77 26.02
CA PHE A 2 -14.70 -39.93 26.83
C PHE A 2 -13.80 -40.36 28.02
N LYS A 3 -12.51 -40.00 28.05
CA LYS A 3 -11.65 -40.20 29.24
C LYS A 3 -11.94 -39.24 30.39
N ALA A 4 -12.54 -38.08 30.12
CA ALA A 4 -12.90 -37.11 31.16
C ALA A 4 -14.19 -37.50 31.92
N ILE A 5 -15.01 -38.37 31.32
CA ILE A 5 -16.28 -38.81 31.92
C ILE A 5 -16.07 -39.99 32.90
N ALA A 6 -15.02 -40.80 32.70
CA ALA A 6 -14.74 -41.96 33.56
C ALA A 6 -14.03 -41.60 34.89
N SER A 7 -13.46 -40.40 35.05
CA SER A 7 -12.73 -40.03 36.27
C SER A 7 -13.61 -39.45 37.39
N CYS A 8 -14.91 -39.28 37.19
CA CYS A 8 -15.82 -38.66 38.16
C CYS A 8 -16.41 -39.63 39.20
N ILE A 9 -15.90 -40.86 39.34
CA ILE A 9 -16.31 -41.80 40.40
C ILE A 9 -15.07 -42.40 41.07
N SER A 10 -14.40 -41.63 41.93
CA SER A 10 -13.88 -42.12 43.22
C SER A 10 -13.57 -40.93 44.15
N LYS A 11 -13.94 -41.08 45.43
CA LYS A 11 -13.61 -40.15 46.52
C LYS A 11 -12.16 -40.35 46.95
N GLU A 12 -11.44 -39.28 47.27
CA GLU A 12 -10.68 -39.06 48.52
C GLU A 12 -9.77 -37.83 48.42
N GLY A 13 -9.56 -37.17 49.57
CA GLY A 13 -8.77 -35.93 49.69
C GLY A 13 -7.39 -36.11 49.09
N LYS A 14 -7.14 -35.41 47.98
CA LYS A 14 -5.92 -35.55 47.20
C LYS A 14 -4.80 -34.77 47.89
N GLU A 15 -3.68 -35.42 48.17
CA GLU A 15 -2.47 -34.73 48.59
C GLU A 15 -1.88 -34.02 47.35
N ILE A 16 -1.83 -32.69 47.40
CA ILE A 16 -1.39 -31.83 46.30
C ILE A 16 0.04 -31.40 46.59
N SER A 17 0.99 -31.79 45.72
CA SER A 17 2.38 -31.34 45.81
C SER A 17 2.67 -30.25 44.78
N ARG A 18 3.20 -29.10 45.22
CA ARG A 18 3.54 -27.94 44.38
C ARG A 18 4.97 -27.49 44.59
N SER A 19 5.54 -26.92 43.53
CA SER A 19 6.88 -26.31 43.51
C SER A 19 6.73 -24.80 43.26
N LEU A 20 7.30 -23.99 44.15
CA LEU A 20 7.23 -22.53 44.13
C LEU A 20 8.63 -21.91 44.13
N ILE A 21 8.76 -20.68 43.63
CA ILE A 21 9.97 -19.87 43.67
C ILE A 21 9.73 -18.66 44.58
N ALA A 22 10.48 -18.56 45.67
CA ALA A 22 10.50 -17.38 46.53
C ALA A 22 11.73 -16.54 46.22
N LYS A 23 11.52 -15.32 45.74
CA LYS A 23 12.55 -14.31 45.48
C LYS A 23 12.53 -13.29 46.60
N ILE A 24 13.69 -13.01 47.19
CA ILE A 24 13.84 -12.10 48.33
C ILE A 24 14.93 -11.07 48.06
N ALA A 25 14.77 -9.88 48.63
CA ALA A 25 15.85 -8.90 48.66
C ALA A 25 17.01 -9.45 49.52
N PRO A 26 18.27 -9.12 49.20
CA PRO A 26 19.40 -9.47 50.05
C PRO A 26 19.19 -8.91 51.47
N VAL A 27 19.41 -9.72 52.48
CA VAL A 27 19.15 -9.38 53.90
C VAL A 27 20.44 -9.29 54.72
N ALA A 28 21.56 -9.79 54.20
CA ALA A 28 22.88 -9.65 54.82
C ALA A 28 23.70 -8.49 54.21
N ASP A 29 24.47 -7.78 55.05
CA ASP A 29 25.43 -6.75 54.63
C ASP A 29 26.45 -7.33 53.63
N GLY A 30 26.63 -6.66 52.50
CA GLY A 30 27.52 -7.11 51.42
C GLY A 30 27.31 -6.37 50.09
N VAL A 31 28.14 -6.68 49.10
CA VAL A 31 28.27 -5.92 47.82
C VAL A 31 26.93 -5.72 47.12
N LYS A 32 26.02 -6.72 47.13
CA LYS A 32 24.68 -6.54 46.55
C LYS A 32 23.91 -5.50 47.35
N MET A 33 23.84 -5.60 48.68
CA MET A 33 23.10 -4.60 49.47
C MET A 33 23.69 -3.19 49.33
N ASP A 34 25.01 -3.05 49.23
CA ASP A 34 25.66 -1.74 49.01
C ASP A 34 25.36 -1.15 47.63
N MET A 35 25.18 -2.00 46.60
CA MET A 35 24.88 -1.57 45.22
C MET A 35 23.41 -1.19 44.98
N ILE A 36 22.47 -1.84 45.68
CA ILE A 36 21.02 -1.67 45.46
C ILE A 36 20.25 -1.13 46.68
N GLY A 37 20.88 -0.97 47.85
CA GLY A 37 20.26 -0.60 49.14
C GLY A 37 19.58 0.77 49.23
N GLY A 38 19.39 1.46 48.10
CA GLY A 38 18.59 2.69 47.99
C GLY A 38 17.82 2.82 46.67
N LEU A 39 17.81 1.78 45.82
CA LEU A 39 17.10 1.79 44.53
C LEU A 39 15.77 1.03 44.66
N PRO A 40 14.64 1.55 44.16
CA PRO A 40 13.32 0.93 44.31
C PRO A 40 13.10 -0.24 43.33
N ILE A 41 14.13 -1.05 43.08
CA ILE A 41 14.12 -2.09 42.04
C ILE A 41 13.16 -3.22 42.42
N PHE A 42 13.17 -3.65 43.68
CA PHE A 42 12.24 -4.67 44.17
C PHE A 42 10.80 -4.15 44.23
N ASP A 43 10.59 -2.91 44.64
CA ASP A 43 9.26 -2.30 44.69
C ASP A 43 8.64 -2.20 43.29
N ARG A 44 9.43 -1.84 42.27
CA ARG A 44 9.00 -1.83 40.87
C ARG A 44 8.69 -3.24 40.35
N GLU A 45 9.45 -4.24 40.76
CA GLU A 45 9.20 -5.63 40.35
C GLU A 45 7.92 -6.18 41.01
N ILE A 46 7.67 -5.86 42.29
CA ILE A 46 6.39 -6.14 42.95
C ILE A 46 5.26 -5.46 42.20
N GLU A 47 5.41 -4.19 41.82
CA GLU A 47 4.40 -3.44 41.05
C GLU A 47 4.14 -4.07 39.67
N MET A 48 5.18 -4.57 39.01
CA MET A 48 5.06 -5.25 37.72
C MET A 48 4.18 -6.50 37.81
N TYR A 49 4.39 -7.35 38.82
CA TYR A 49 3.62 -8.58 39.00
C TYR A 49 2.23 -8.37 39.62
N THR A 50 2.02 -7.29 40.38
CA THR A 50 0.75 -7.02 41.08
C THR A 50 -0.21 -6.14 40.30
N ARG A 51 0.30 -5.24 39.44
CA ARG A 51 -0.54 -4.28 38.70
C ARG A 51 -0.42 -4.44 37.19
N ILE A 52 0.79 -4.43 36.66
CA ILE A 52 1.00 -4.29 35.20
C ILE A 52 0.73 -5.61 34.46
N LEU A 53 1.34 -6.71 34.89
CA LEU A 53 1.18 -8.01 34.23
C LEU A 53 -0.26 -8.57 34.29
N PRO A 54 -1.02 -8.41 35.40
CA PRO A 54 -2.43 -8.78 35.42
C PRO A 54 -3.27 -8.01 34.41
N GLN A 55 -3.07 -6.70 34.28
CA GLN A 55 -3.77 -5.89 33.27
C GLN A 55 -3.42 -6.32 31.84
N MET A 56 -2.14 -6.58 31.58
CA MET A 56 -1.69 -7.13 30.30
C MET A 56 -2.35 -8.49 30.01
N LYS A 57 -2.49 -9.34 31.02
CA LYS A 57 -3.14 -10.65 30.90
C LYS A 57 -4.63 -10.51 30.59
N THR A 58 -5.36 -9.61 31.25
CA THR A 58 -6.77 -9.33 30.92
C THR A 58 -6.92 -8.87 29.47
N ILE A 59 -6.00 -8.02 28.98
CA ILE A 59 -6.00 -7.62 27.56
C ILE A 59 -5.77 -8.82 26.64
N CYS A 60 -4.85 -9.73 26.99
CA CYS A 60 -4.60 -10.95 26.22
C CYS A 60 -5.83 -11.87 26.18
N GLU A 61 -6.50 -12.05 27.33
CA GLU A 61 -7.71 -12.86 27.43
C GLU A 61 -8.87 -12.28 26.60
N LEU A 62 -9.01 -10.94 26.56
CA LEU A 62 -10.02 -10.26 25.74
C LEU A 62 -9.85 -10.47 24.24
N ILE A 63 -8.61 -10.68 23.78
CA ILE A 63 -8.30 -10.96 22.37
C ILE A 63 -8.16 -12.46 22.07
N GLY A 64 -8.52 -13.33 23.03
CA GLY A 64 -8.47 -14.78 22.89
C GLY A 64 -7.06 -15.37 22.89
N ASP A 65 -6.07 -14.65 23.43
CA ASP A 65 -4.70 -15.11 23.59
C ASP A 65 -4.48 -15.61 25.03
N GLU A 66 -4.53 -16.93 25.20
CA GLU A 66 -4.43 -17.60 26.51
C GLU A 66 -2.96 -17.81 26.97
N GLU A 67 -1.96 -17.32 26.24
CA GLU A 67 -0.55 -17.53 26.59
C GLU A 67 -0.04 -16.53 27.66
N ASP A 68 0.33 -17.06 28.83
CA ASP A 68 0.89 -16.28 29.94
C ASP A 68 2.23 -15.57 29.60
N LEU A 69 2.28 -14.28 29.92
CA LEU A 69 3.45 -13.41 29.70
C LEU A 69 4.55 -13.60 30.74
N ALA A 70 4.17 -14.01 31.95
CA ALA A 70 5.08 -14.16 33.08
C ALA A 70 4.54 -15.24 34.05
N PRO A 71 5.41 -15.82 34.91
CA PRO A 71 4.97 -16.72 35.98
C PRO A 71 3.88 -16.10 36.85
N ARG A 72 2.89 -16.91 37.26
CA ARG A 72 1.85 -16.46 38.19
C ARG A 72 2.45 -16.03 39.54
N LEU A 73 2.10 -14.82 39.98
CA LEU A 73 2.37 -14.35 41.34
C LEU A 73 1.42 -15.04 42.33
N LEU A 74 1.97 -15.58 43.40
CA LEU A 74 1.21 -16.23 44.48
C LEU A 74 1.19 -15.39 45.76
N TYR A 75 2.27 -14.66 46.06
CA TYR A 75 2.35 -13.81 47.24
C TYR A 75 3.43 -12.75 47.08
N HIS A 76 3.26 -11.60 47.72
CA HIS A 76 4.32 -10.61 47.87
C HIS A 76 4.24 -9.93 49.25
N SER A 77 5.35 -9.39 49.71
CA SER A 77 5.42 -8.51 50.88
C SER A 77 6.45 -7.42 50.63
N ASN A 78 6.19 -6.20 51.12
CA ASN A 78 7.13 -5.09 51.05
C ASN A 78 8.03 -5.04 52.30
N ASN A 79 7.74 -5.80 53.36
CA ASN A 79 8.57 -5.86 54.55
C ASN A 79 8.48 -7.23 55.26
N PRO A 80 9.50 -8.11 55.15
CA PRO A 80 10.64 -7.98 54.25
C PRO A 80 10.21 -8.11 52.77
N GLN A 81 10.98 -7.53 51.84
CA GLN A 81 10.68 -7.55 50.40
C GLN A 81 10.78 -8.97 49.82
N ILE A 82 9.64 -9.59 49.54
CA ILE A 82 9.51 -10.97 49.04
C ILE A 82 8.52 -11.01 47.88
N ILE A 83 8.82 -11.84 46.87
CA ILE A 83 7.92 -12.22 45.79
C ILE A 83 7.91 -13.76 45.70
N VAL A 84 6.74 -14.38 45.77
CA VAL A 84 6.57 -15.83 45.57
C VAL A 84 5.85 -16.06 44.26
N LEU A 85 6.54 -16.70 43.32
CA LEU A 85 6.07 -17.02 41.98
C LEU A 85 5.89 -18.53 41.80
N GLU A 86 5.06 -18.92 40.83
CA GLU A 86 4.97 -20.32 40.45
C GLU A 86 6.29 -20.81 39.82
N ASP A 87 6.65 -22.07 40.08
CA ASP A 87 7.80 -22.67 39.39
C ASP A 87 7.40 -23.14 37.99
N ILE A 88 7.69 -22.32 36.99
CA ILE A 88 7.38 -22.62 35.58
C ILE A 88 8.37 -23.61 34.93
N ARG A 89 9.46 -24.01 35.61
CA ARG A 89 10.41 -24.99 35.05
C ARG A 89 9.76 -26.34 34.77
N LYS A 90 8.69 -26.67 35.49
CA LYS A 90 7.87 -27.86 35.23
C LYS A 90 7.20 -27.85 33.84
N TYR A 91 7.07 -26.67 33.22
CA TYR A 91 6.57 -26.50 31.85
C TYR A 91 7.71 -26.48 30.81
N GLY A 92 8.94 -26.85 31.19
CA GLY A 92 10.10 -26.93 30.30
C GLY A 92 10.90 -25.63 30.14
N TYR A 93 10.61 -24.61 30.93
CA TYR A 93 11.39 -23.36 30.95
C TYR A 93 12.68 -23.53 31.75
N GLU A 94 13.80 -23.06 31.21
CA GLU A 94 15.11 -23.09 31.89
C GLU A 94 15.84 -21.77 31.70
N MET A 95 16.63 -21.36 32.70
CA MET A 95 17.51 -20.18 32.58
C MET A 95 18.68 -20.51 31.66
N GLN A 96 18.85 -19.72 30.60
CA GLN A 96 19.95 -19.86 29.64
C GLN A 96 20.97 -18.73 29.82
N TYR A 97 22.25 -19.11 29.95
CA TYR A 97 23.36 -18.19 30.23
C TYR A 97 24.33 -18.04 29.05
N LYS A 98 23.88 -18.42 27.85
CA LYS A 98 24.59 -18.30 26.57
C LYS A 98 23.70 -17.57 25.56
N PHE A 99 24.29 -17.06 24.46
CA PHE A 99 23.54 -16.43 23.38
C PHE A 99 22.43 -17.35 22.86
N TYR A 100 21.24 -16.78 22.64
CA TYR A 100 20.10 -17.51 22.12
C TYR A 100 20.38 -18.01 20.70
N ASP A 101 20.02 -19.26 20.41
CA ASP A 101 19.91 -19.72 19.03
C ASP A 101 18.77 -18.99 18.32
N PHE A 102 18.70 -19.11 16.99
CA PHE A 102 17.70 -18.39 16.18
C PHE A 102 16.26 -18.67 16.63
N ASN A 103 15.91 -19.92 16.99
CA ASN A 103 14.55 -20.27 17.36
C ASN A 103 14.18 -19.72 18.76
N ASN A 104 15.11 -19.76 19.70
CA ASN A 104 14.93 -19.15 21.02
C ASN A 104 14.93 -17.62 20.94
N THR A 105 15.73 -17.03 20.05
CA THR A 105 15.72 -15.59 19.75
C THR A 105 14.36 -15.17 19.20
N VAL A 106 13.80 -15.92 18.24
CA VAL A 106 12.47 -15.64 17.69
C VAL A 106 11.38 -15.77 18.76
N LYS A 107 11.46 -16.76 19.66
CA LYS A 107 10.51 -16.91 20.79
C LYS A 107 10.59 -15.74 21.77
N VAL A 108 11.81 -15.34 22.15
CA VAL A 108 12.05 -14.19 23.04
C VAL A 108 11.59 -12.90 22.36
N LEU A 109 11.91 -12.67 21.09
CA LEU A 109 11.47 -11.50 20.34
C LEU A 109 9.96 -11.45 20.15
N LYS A 110 9.28 -12.59 19.96
CA LYS A 110 7.82 -12.64 19.92
C LYS A 110 7.19 -12.28 21.26
N LYS A 111 7.69 -12.84 22.37
CA LYS A 111 7.21 -12.45 23.72
C LYS A 111 7.54 -11.00 24.05
N LEU A 112 8.70 -10.50 23.64
CA LEU A 112 9.11 -9.11 23.84
C LEU A 112 8.31 -8.14 22.96
N ALA A 113 8.00 -8.50 21.72
CA ALA A 113 7.12 -7.73 20.85
C ALA A 113 5.69 -7.70 21.38
N LYS A 114 5.18 -8.83 21.91
CA LYS A 114 3.87 -8.89 22.60
C LYS A 114 3.88 -8.01 23.84
N PHE A 115 4.91 -8.11 24.68
CA PHE A 115 5.09 -7.25 25.84
C PHE A 115 5.16 -5.77 25.47
N HIS A 116 5.90 -5.41 24.41
CA HIS A 116 6.00 -4.02 23.96
C HIS A 116 4.70 -3.51 23.35
N ALA A 117 4.01 -4.30 22.54
CA ALA A 117 2.70 -3.95 22.00
C ALA A 117 1.68 -3.69 23.11
N LEU A 118 1.67 -4.54 24.14
CA LEU A 118 0.81 -4.36 25.31
C LEU A 118 1.24 -3.16 26.16
N SER A 119 2.55 -2.95 26.35
CA SER A 119 3.06 -1.77 27.07
C SER A 119 2.77 -0.46 26.33
N PHE A 120 2.83 -0.47 25.00
CA PHE A 120 2.53 0.67 24.15
C PHE A 120 1.04 0.98 24.21
N TYR A 121 0.20 -0.05 24.09
CA TYR A 121 -1.24 0.06 24.31
C TYR A 121 -1.57 0.61 25.70
N MET A 122 -0.90 0.13 26.76
CA MET A 122 -1.10 0.65 28.12
C MET A 122 -0.59 2.09 28.29
N ASN A 123 0.50 2.47 27.60
CA ASN A 123 1.10 3.82 27.68
C ASN A 123 0.31 4.87 26.87
N ASP A 124 -0.23 4.53 25.70
CA ASP A 124 -1.12 5.41 24.91
C ASP A 124 -2.44 5.66 25.66
N ASN A 125 -2.84 4.73 26.53
CA ASN A 125 -4.00 4.86 27.43
C ASN A 125 -3.64 5.42 28.82
N LYS A 126 -2.51 6.15 28.96
CA LYS A 126 -2.05 6.89 30.16
C LYS A 126 -1.81 6.10 31.46
N TYR A 127 -1.50 4.80 31.41
CA TYR A 127 -0.94 4.10 32.57
C TYR A 127 0.59 4.35 32.63
N VAL A 128 1.06 5.39 33.33
CA VAL A 128 2.48 5.80 33.30
C VAL A 128 3.28 5.27 34.49
N TYR A 129 4.45 4.66 34.23
CA TYR A 129 5.68 4.91 35.02
C TYR A 129 6.96 4.81 34.16
N ARG A 130 7.81 5.82 34.29
CA ARG A 130 9.17 5.95 33.70
C ARG A 130 10.20 5.70 34.80
N THR A 131 11.34 5.09 34.50
CA THR A 131 12.60 5.46 35.17
C THR A 131 13.87 4.91 34.50
N ASP A 132 14.83 5.81 34.33
CA ASP A 132 16.20 5.64 33.81
C ASP A 132 17.08 4.78 34.71
N LEU A 133 18.00 4.01 34.09
CA LEU A 133 19.27 3.61 34.73
C LEU A 133 20.40 3.48 33.68
N THR A 134 21.44 4.30 33.83
CA THR A 134 22.76 4.11 33.20
C THR A 134 23.86 4.01 34.27
N LYS A 135 24.75 3.04 34.06
CA LYS A 135 26.10 2.76 34.66
C LYS A 135 26.20 1.61 35.67
N MET A 136 27.14 0.70 35.39
CA MET A 136 27.66 -0.37 36.25
C MET A 136 29.15 -0.15 36.54
N PRO A 137 29.66 -0.55 37.72
CA PRO A 137 31.06 -0.90 37.92
C PRO A 137 31.27 -2.38 38.31
N ASP A 138 32.39 -2.95 37.88
CA ASP A 138 32.86 -4.32 38.16
C ASP A 138 33.26 -4.54 39.63
N SER A 139 32.76 -5.60 40.29
CA SER A 139 33.51 -6.31 41.36
C SER A 139 32.94 -7.71 41.67
N ASN A 140 33.82 -8.67 41.98
CA ASN A 140 33.55 -10.12 42.08
C ASN A 140 33.53 -10.64 43.54
N HIS A 141 32.55 -10.30 44.40
CA HIS A 141 32.34 -10.96 45.72
C HIS A 141 30.84 -11.17 46.02
N TYR A 142 30.45 -12.33 46.57
CA TYR A 142 29.04 -12.80 46.76
C TYR A 142 28.54 -12.68 48.21
N ASN A 143 27.22 -12.51 48.42
CA ASN A 143 26.60 -12.41 49.75
C ASN A 143 26.34 -13.79 50.39
N LYS A 144 26.43 -13.89 51.73
CA LYS A 144 26.34 -15.16 52.50
C LYS A 144 24.94 -15.80 52.54
N ASP A 145 23.89 -15.00 52.32
CA ASP A 145 22.48 -15.38 52.31
C ASP A 145 22.02 -16.06 51.00
N GLU A 146 22.90 -16.22 50.01
CA GLU A 146 22.62 -16.97 48.78
C GLU A 146 22.57 -18.50 48.98
N ILE A 147 23.06 -19.01 50.12
CA ILE A 147 23.22 -20.45 50.37
C ILE A 147 22.16 -20.99 51.33
N ASN A 148 21.79 -20.21 52.36
CA ASN A 148 20.86 -20.65 53.41
C ASN A 148 19.61 -19.75 53.43
N PRO A 149 18.38 -20.30 53.45
CA PRO A 149 17.15 -19.52 53.47
C PRO A 149 17.01 -18.75 54.80
N PRO A 150 16.41 -17.53 54.79
CA PRO A 150 16.13 -16.79 56.03
C PRO A 150 15.08 -17.48 56.91
N ASP A 151 15.21 -17.34 58.22
CA ASP A 151 14.37 -18.03 59.22
C ASP A 151 12.85 -17.76 59.10
N PHE A 152 12.46 -16.62 58.54
CA PHE A 152 11.05 -16.27 58.34
C PHE A 152 10.38 -17.05 57.19
N LEU A 153 11.15 -17.64 56.28
CA LEU A 153 10.67 -18.33 55.08
C LEU A 153 10.36 -19.80 55.43
N ASN A 154 9.37 -20.02 56.29
CA ASN A 154 9.09 -21.32 56.94
C ASN A 154 7.67 -21.85 56.64
N GLN A 155 7.25 -22.93 57.30
CA GLN A 155 5.98 -23.60 57.01
C GLN A 155 4.75 -22.69 57.21
N ASP A 156 4.73 -21.91 58.29
CA ASP A 156 3.61 -21.02 58.60
C ASP A 156 3.44 -19.92 57.54
N PHE A 157 4.56 -19.42 57.00
CA PHE A 157 4.56 -18.47 55.90
C PHE A 157 3.84 -19.05 54.67
N PHE A 158 4.24 -20.25 54.21
CA PHE A 158 3.63 -20.85 53.01
C PHE A 158 2.20 -21.35 53.23
N GLU A 159 1.80 -21.72 54.45
CA GLU A 159 0.40 -22.05 54.74
C GLU A 159 -0.51 -20.84 54.50
N ASN A 160 -0.09 -19.66 54.95
CA ASN A 160 -0.87 -18.44 54.75
C ASN A 160 -0.97 -18.08 53.25
N VAL A 161 0.13 -18.19 52.50
CA VAL A 161 0.16 -17.98 51.05
C VAL A 161 -0.83 -18.89 50.31
N LEU A 162 -0.83 -20.19 50.64
CA LEU A 162 -1.69 -21.17 49.96
C LEU A 162 -3.17 -21.05 50.36
N ARG A 163 -3.48 -20.72 51.61
CA ARG A 163 -4.86 -20.46 52.06
C ARG A 163 -5.50 -19.32 51.29
N GLU A 164 -4.74 -18.25 51.05
CA GLU A 164 -5.20 -17.09 50.31
C GLU A 164 -5.34 -17.40 48.81
N SER A 165 -4.32 -18.01 48.19
CA SER A 165 -4.34 -18.32 46.75
C SER A 165 -5.40 -19.36 46.36
N GLU A 166 -5.67 -20.36 47.19
CA GLU A 166 -6.60 -21.44 46.86
C GLU A 166 -8.00 -21.18 47.47
N ASN A 167 -8.18 -20.03 48.14
CA ASN A 167 -9.40 -19.61 48.84
C ASN A 167 -9.94 -20.68 49.82
N ASP A 168 -9.04 -21.42 50.48
CA ASP A 168 -9.35 -22.50 51.41
C ASP A 168 -8.69 -22.21 52.77
N LYS A 169 -9.48 -21.65 53.69
CA LYS A 169 -9.01 -21.28 55.04
C LYS A 169 -8.63 -22.49 55.91
N ALA A 170 -9.01 -23.71 55.53
CA ALA A 170 -8.73 -24.94 56.28
C ALA A 170 -7.48 -25.69 55.80
N LEU A 171 -6.80 -25.20 54.75
CA LEU A 171 -5.60 -25.79 54.16
C LEU A 171 -4.45 -25.91 55.18
N LYS A 172 -3.81 -27.08 55.25
CA LYS A 172 -2.59 -27.34 56.04
C LYS A 172 -1.49 -27.99 55.21
N ILE A 173 -0.25 -27.52 55.39
CA ILE A 173 0.93 -28.09 54.75
C ILE A 173 1.36 -29.35 55.52
N THR A 174 1.56 -30.45 54.80
CA THR A 174 2.04 -31.73 55.34
C THR A 174 3.57 -31.84 55.25
N GLN A 175 4.19 -31.19 54.27
CA GLN A 175 5.65 -31.22 54.07
C GLN A 175 6.15 -29.96 53.36
N LEU A 176 7.26 -29.37 53.84
CA LEU A 176 7.98 -28.26 53.20
C LEU A 176 9.48 -28.58 53.06
N LYS A 177 10.04 -28.37 51.87
CA LYS A 177 11.49 -28.43 51.62
C LYS A 177 11.94 -27.20 50.84
N LEU A 178 12.96 -26.51 51.36
CA LEU A 178 13.58 -25.34 50.72
C LEU A 178 14.99 -25.67 50.22
N VAL A 179 15.28 -25.24 49.00
CA VAL A 179 16.62 -25.35 48.40
C VAL A 179 16.94 -24.06 47.63
N PRO A 180 18.21 -23.66 47.47
CA PRO A 180 18.57 -22.53 46.61
C PRO A 180 17.98 -22.70 45.20
N GLY A 181 17.36 -21.63 44.70
CA GLY A 181 16.68 -21.60 43.40
C GLY A 181 17.65 -21.51 42.22
N THR A 182 18.84 -20.95 42.46
CA THR A 182 19.92 -20.70 41.50
C THR A 182 21.32 -20.82 42.14
N LYS A 183 22.39 -20.76 41.33
CA LYS A 183 23.77 -20.85 41.83
C LYS A 183 24.23 -19.49 42.40
N PRO A 184 25.18 -19.49 43.36
CA PRO A 184 25.76 -18.25 43.85
C PRO A 184 26.30 -17.39 42.70
N GLY A 185 25.82 -16.13 42.63
CA GLY A 185 26.18 -15.18 41.57
C GLY A 185 25.23 -15.06 40.37
N ASP A 186 24.19 -15.90 40.25
CA ASP A 186 23.33 -15.92 39.06
C ASP A 186 22.41 -14.69 38.91
N HIS A 187 22.21 -13.89 39.97
CA HIS A 187 21.32 -12.71 39.97
C HIS A 187 21.98 -11.50 40.62
N PHE A 188 21.83 -10.32 40.03
CA PHE A 188 22.55 -9.12 40.47
C PHE A 188 21.89 -8.42 41.67
N ALA A 189 20.55 -8.43 41.76
CA ALA A 189 19.80 -7.59 42.71
C ALA A 189 18.93 -8.37 43.71
N SER A 190 18.96 -9.70 43.72
CA SER A 190 18.00 -10.54 44.46
C SER A 190 18.51 -11.95 44.73
N ILE A 191 17.86 -12.67 45.66
CA ILE A 191 18.16 -14.07 45.99
C ILE A 191 16.89 -14.93 45.75
N MET A 192 17.04 -16.16 45.25
CA MET A 192 15.92 -17.06 44.96
C MET A 192 16.02 -18.40 45.67
N PHE A 193 14.90 -18.90 46.21
CA PHE A 193 14.74 -20.22 46.82
C PHE A 193 13.59 -20.98 46.17
N LYS A 194 13.77 -22.29 45.96
CA LYS A 194 12.73 -23.22 45.53
C LYS A 194 12.10 -23.88 46.75
N ALA A 195 10.78 -23.72 46.90
CA ALA A 195 9.97 -24.37 47.93
C ALA A 195 9.16 -25.52 47.33
N ILE A 196 9.34 -26.73 47.85
CA ILE A 196 8.56 -27.92 47.47
C ILE A 196 7.62 -28.24 48.62
N ILE A 197 6.31 -28.20 48.36
CA ILE A 197 5.26 -28.14 49.39
C ILE A 197 4.15 -29.14 49.09
N SER A 198 3.72 -29.93 50.09
CA SER A 198 2.55 -30.83 50.00
C SER A 198 1.42 -30.40 50.96
N TYR A 199 0.15 -30.46 50.54
CA TYR A 199 -1.03 -30.05 51.36
C TYR A 199 -2.36 -30.75 50.94
N THR A 200 -3.46 -30.56 51.71
CA THR A 200 -4.81 -31.14 51.45
C THR A 200 -5.94 -30.08 51.40
N SER A 201 -6.96 -30.25 50.52
CA SER A 201 -8.11 -29.31 50.31
C SER A 201 -9.44 -30.03 49.94
N LYS A 202 -10.62 -29.40 50.13
CA LYS A 202 -11.98 -29.94 49.83
C LYS A 202 -12.73 -29.11 48.76
N GLU A 203 -13.21 -29.74 47.68
CA GLU A 203 -13.96 -29.06 46.58
C GLU A 203 -15.49 -29.35 46.58
N GLU A 204 -16.32 -28.33 46.26
CA GLU A 204 -17.72 -28.45 45.79
C GLU A 204 -17.79 -28.11 44.27
N GLY A 205 -18.54 -28.90 43.50
CA GLY A 205 -18.58 -28.82 42.03
C GLY A 205 -19.67 -27.91 41.41
N ILE A 206 -19.42 -27.43 40.19
CA ILE A 206 -20.30 -26.53 39.39
C ILE A 206 -21.36 -27.32 38.58
N LYS A 207 -22.56 -26.74 38.43
CA LYS A 207 -23.82 -27.33 37.93
C LYS A 207 -23.88 -27.63 36.42
N LYS A 208 -24.75 -28.61 36.11
CA LYS A 208 -24.98 -29.34 34.84
C LYS A 208 -25.81 -28.60 33.76
N ASP A 209 -26.21 -27.35 33.97
CA ASP A 209 -27.20 -26.68 33.11
C ASP A 209 -26.61 -25.86 31.94
N MET A 210 -25.30 -25.57 31.91
CA MET A 210 -24.69 -24.70 30.87
C MET A 210 -24.41 -25.37 29.51
N LEU A 211 -24.47 -26.71 29.40
CA LEU A 211 -24.05 -27.43 28.19
C LEU A 211 -25.18 -27.77 27.21
N LYS A 212 -26.44 -27.52 27.55
CA LYS A 212 -27.57 -27.87 26.68
C LYS A 212 -27.88 -26.83 25.58
N ASP A 213 -27.38 -25.59 25.71
CA ASP A 213 -27.79 -24.47 24.85
C ASP A 213 -26.69 -23.99 23.89
N MET A 214 -25.56 -24.69 23.78
CA MET A 214 -24.44 -24.29 22.91
C MET A 214 -24.44 -25.05 21.57
N PRO A 215 -24.53 -24.38 20.40
CA PRO A 215 -24.65 -25.01 19.08
C PRO A 215 -23.29 -25.47 18.51
N ILE A 216 -22.43 -26.06 19.35
CA ILE A 216 -21.04 -26.40 18.97
C ILE A 216 -21.02 -27.51 17.91
N PHE A 217 -21.90 -28.52 18.03
CA PHE A 217 -21.96 -29.63 17.09
C PHE A 217 -22.51 -29.22 15.71
N ASP A 218 -23.47 -28.28 15.69
CA ASP A 218 -24.03 -27.75 14.44
C ASP A 218 -23.00 -26.94 13.66
N ARG A 219 -22.14 -26.17 14.36
CA ARG A 219 -21.02 -25.44 13.75
C ARG A 219 -19.97 -26.39 13.14
N GLU A 220 -19.74 -27.53 13.76
CA GLU A 220 -18.82 -28.54 13.24
C GLU A 220 -19.38 -29.22 11.98
N ILE A 221 -20.68 -29.51 11.93
CA ILE A 221 -21.36 -29.98 10.70
C ILE A 221 -21.22 -28.94 9.58
N ASP A 222 -21.45 -27.66 9.86
CA ASP A 222 -21.31 -26.58 8.87
C ASP A 222 -19.89 -26.44 8.33
N MET A 223 -18.86 -26.62 9.18
CA MET A 223 -17.46 -26.58 8.76
C MET A 223 -17.15 -27.64 7.70
N TYR A 224 -17.59 -28.89 7.92
CA TYR A 224 -17.30 -30.01 7.01
C TYR A 224 -18.25 -30.12 5.81
N THR A 225 -19.46 -29.57 5.89
CA THR A 225 -20.45 -29.62 4.79
C THR A 225 -20.43 -28.40 3.88
N LYS A 226 -19.98 -27.23 4.38
CA LYS A 226 -20.04 -25.96 3.63
C LYS A 226 -18.67 -25.31 3.46
N VAL A 227 -17.90 -25.15 4.55
CA VAL A 227 -16.69 -24.32 4.54
C VAL A 227 -15.51 -25.04 3.88
N LEU A 228 -15.17 -26.23 4.36
CA LEU A 228 -14.03 -27.01 3.85
C LEU A 228 -14.15 -27.39 2.36
N PRO A 229 -15.32 -27.80 1.84
CA PRO A 229 -15.48 -28.07 0.41
C PRO A 229 -15.17 -26.86 -0.48
N GLU A 230 -15.58 -25.66 -0.06
CA GLU A 230 -15.33 -24.44 -0.83
C GLU A 230 -13.86 -24.00 -0.74
N MET A 231 -13.21 -24.17 0.43
CA MET A 231 -11.76 -23.96 0.56
C MET A 231 -10.97 -24.88 -0.39
N MET A 232 -11.37 -26.14 -0.48
CA MET A 232 -10.75 -27.11 -1.40
C MET A 232 -10.95 -26.72 -2.87
N ARG A 233 -12.12 -26.17 -3.24
CA ARG A 233 -12.39 -25.65 -4.59
C ARG A 233 -11.48 -24.48 -4.96
N VAL A 234 -11.29 -23.53 -4.05
CA VAL A 234 -10.38 -22.38 -4.24
C VAL A 234 -8.94 -22.87 -4.43
N MET A 235 -8.49 -23.81 -3.62
CA MET A 235 -7.16 -24.40 -3.75
C MET A 235 -6.97 -25.12 -5.09
N GLU A 236 -7.97 -25.89 -5.54
CA GLU A 236 -7.90 -26.57 -6.84
C GLU A 236 -7.80 -25.58 -8.01
N SER A 237 -8.44 -24.41 -7.91
CA SER A 237 -8.39 -23.36 -8.94
C SER A 237 -7.00 -22.75 -9.16
N ILE A 238 -6.14 -22.79 -8.14
CA ILE A 238 -4.74 -22.32 -8.20
C ILE A 238 -3.75 -23.47 -8.46
N GLY A 239 -4.25 -24.64 -8.88
CA GLY A 239 -3.45 -25.83 -9.17
C GLY A 239 -2.99 -26.61 -7.95
N ASP A 240 -3.51 -26.29 -6.76
CA ASP A 240 -3.12 -26.91 -5.51
C ASP A 240 -4.09 -28.04 -5.13
N LYS A 241 -3.60 -29.29 -5.26
CA LYS A 241 -4.40 -30.51 -5.07
C LYS A 241 -4.24 -31.14 -3.68
N GLU A 242 -3.71 -30.37 -2.72
CA GLU A 242 -3.41 -30.87 -1.38
C GLU A 242 -4.68 -30.99 -0.51
N VAL A 243 -4.82 -32.10 0.23
CA VAL A 243 -5.99 -32.38 1.09
C VAL A 243 -5.88 -31.62 2.42
N LEU A 244 -6.81 -30.70 2.68
CA LEU A 244 -6.90 -29.91 3.92
C LEU A 244 -7.51 -30.69 5.09
N ALA A 245 -8.54 -31.51 4.82
CA ALA A 245 -9.29 -32.28 5.81
C ALA A 245 -9.84 -33.58 5.18
N PRO A 246 -10.08 -34.63 5.97
CA PRO A 246 -10.73 -35.83 5.47
C PRO A 246 -12.16 -35.52 5.01
N ARG A 247 -12.59 -36.08 3.88
CA ARG A 247 -13.96 -35.91 3.39
C ARG A 247 -14.96 -36.51 4.37
N LEU A 248 -16.00 -35.75 4.68
CA LEU A 248 -17.15 -36.24 5.44
C LEU A 248 -18.00 -37.18 4.57
N ILE A 249 -18.22 -38.40 5.05
CA ILE A 249 -19.01 -39.45 4.39
C ILE A 249 -20.47 -39.40 4.84
N TYR A 250 -20.73 -39.17 6.13
CA TYR A 250 -22.07 -39.18 6.71
C TYR A 250 -22.14 -38.30 7.95
N HIS A 251 -23.30 -37.66 8.18
CA HIS A 251 -23.59 -36.96 9.42
C HIS A 251 -25.06 -37.13 9.86
N SER A 252 -25.30 -37.07 11.17
CA SER A 252 -26.64 -36.99 11.79
C SER A 252 -26.60 -36.02 12.96
N THR A 253 -27.68 -35.26 13.17
CA THR A 253 -27.88 -34.42 14.36
C THR A 253 -28.56 -35.18 15.50
N ASP A 254 -29.15 -36.35 15.21
CA ASP A 254 -29.80 -37.21 16.21
C ASP A 254 -29.67 -38.71 15.86
N PRO A 255 -28.85 -39.50 16.60
CA PRO A 255 -27.87 -39.00 17.56
C PRO A 255 -26.74 -38.22 16.85
N PRO A 256 -26.13 -37.21 17.49
CA PRO A 256 -24.99 -36.46 16.95
C PRO A 256 -23.87 -37.40 16.45
N THR A 257 -23.69 -37.50 15.13
CA THR A 257 -22.78 -38.46 14.50
C THR A 257 -22.08 -37.82 13.29
N LEU A 258 -20.77 -37.99 13.16
CA LEU A 258 -19.96 -37.64 11.99
C LEU A 258 -19.12 -38.86 11.58
N ILE A 259 -19.09 -39.20 10.29
CA ILE A 259 -18.28 -40.29 9.72
C ILE A 259 -17.42 -39.71 8.61
N PHE A 260 -16.11 -39.93 8.66
CA PHE A 260 -15.13 -39.42 7.72
C PHE A 260 -14.49 -40.54 6.90
N GLU A 261 -13.91 -40.18 5.75
CA GLU A 261 -13.09 -41.10 4.98
C GLU A 261 -11.75 -41.36 5.65
N ASP A 262 -11.28 -42.61 5.53
CA ASP A 262 -10.00 -43.02 6.07
C ASP A 262 -8.86 -42.57 5.15
N ILE A 263 -8.18 -41.50 5.55
CA ILE A 263 -7.06 -40.90 4.82
C ILE A 263 -5.70 -41.51 5.18
N THR A 264 -5.65 -42.58 5.98
CA THR A 264 -4.37 -43.24 6.35
C THR A 264 -3.61 -43.77 5.15
N LYS A 265 -4.33 -44.19 4.10
CA LYS A 265 -3.74 -44.63 2.82
C LYS A 265 -3.03 -43.52 2.05
N LEU A 266 -3.26 -42.26 2.40
CA LEU A 266 -2.57 -41.08 1.86
C LEU A 266 -1.35 -40.69 2.69
N GLY A 267 -0.98 -41.50 3.70
CA GLY A 267 0.18 -41.26 4.57
C GLY A 267 -0.11 -40.43 5.82
N TYR A 268 -1.39 -40.18 6.15
CA TYR A 268 -1.78 -39.44 7.36
C TYR A 268 -1.99 -40.37 8.55
N GLU A 269 -1.46 -40.03 9.71
CA GLU A 269 -1.67 -40.80 10.95
C GLU A 269 -2.04 -39.88 12.12
N MET A 270 -2.77 -40.43 13.09
CA MET A 270 -3.12 -39.71 14.31
C MET A 270 -1.91 -39.72 15.26
N HIS A 271 -1.29 -38.56 15.42
CA HIS A 271 -0.12 -38.40 16.27
C HIS A 271 -0.52 -38.24 17.74
N ASN A 272 -0.01 -39.11 18.62
CA ASN A 272 -0.19 -39.03 20.06
C ASN A 272 1.06 -38.44 20.71
N GLY A 273 1.03 -37.14 21.02
CA GLY A 273 2.14 -36.43 21.67
C GLY A 273 2.56 -35.17 20.92
N PHE A 274 3.64 -34.53 21.38
CA PHE A 274 4.18 -33.30 20.77
C PHE A 274 4.79 -33.59 19.40
N PHE A 275 4.50 -32.75 18.42
CA PHE A 275 5.05 -32.87 17.07
C PHE A 275 6.56 -32.57 17.06
N ASP A 276 7.32 -33.35 16.30
CA ASP A 276 8.70 -32.99 15.98
C ASP A 276 8.76 -31.73 15.08
N PHE A 277 9.95 -31.19 14.86
CA PHE A 277 10.13 -29.97 14.08
C PHE A 277 9.59 -30.09 12.64
N THR A 278 9.78 -31.25 11.99
CA THR A 278 9.36 -31.48 10.62
C THR A 278 7.83 -31.52 10.50
N ASN A 279 7.17 -32.25 11.41
CA ASN A 279 5.71 -32.33 11.52
C ASN A 279 5.09 -30.99 11.96
N THR A 280 5.77 -30.25 12.84
CA THR A 280 5.36 -28.91 13.26
C THR A 280 5.40 -27.93 12.09
N VAL A 281 6.46 -27.96 11.27
CA VAL A 281 6.55 -27.15 10.05
C VAL A 281 5.44 -27.54 9.06
N LEU A 282 5.15 -28.84 8.91
CA LEU A 282 4.05 -29.32 8.06
C LEU A 282 2.69 -28.78 8.53
N ILE A 283 2.41 -28.83 9.83
CA ILE A 283 1.16 -28.33 10.43
C ILE A 283 1.07 -26.81 10.33
N ILE A 284 2.15 -26.07 10.60
CA ILE A 284 2.17 -24.60 10.47
C ILE A 284 1.95 -24.20 9.01
N LYS A 285 2.54 -24.90 8.04
CA LYS A 285 2.28 -24.66 6.62
C LYS A 285 0.81 -24.91 6.28
N LYS A 286 0.21 -25.99 6.79
CA LYS A 286 -1.23 -26.28 6.59
C LYS A 286 -2.14 -25.25 7.24
N LEU A 287 -1.83 -24.80 8.46
CA LEU A 287 -2.58 -23.74 9.16
C LEU A 287 -2.44 -22.40 8.45
N ALA A 288 -1.23 -22.01 8.03
CA ALA A 288 -1.01 -20.79 7.26
C ALA A 288 -1.80 -20.80 5.95
N LYS A 289 -1.87 -21.96 5.29
CA LYS A 289 -2.68 -22.16 4.07
C LYS A 289 -4.18 -22.08 4.37
N PHE A 290 -4.65 -22.73 5.44
CA PHE A 290 -6.04 -22.63 5.90
C PHE A 290 -6.43 -21.17 6.19
N HIS A 291 -5.56 -20.42 6.88
CA HIS A 291 -5.77 -19.00 7.14
C HIS A 291 -5.71 -18.14 5.87
N ALA A 292 -4.78 -18.41 4.95
CA ALA A 292 -4.68 -17.66 3.70
C ALA A 292 -5.92 -17.87 2.81
N VAL A 293 -6.41 -19.11 2.69
CA VAL A 293 -7.64 -19.42 1.94
C VAL A 293 -8.87 -18.88 2.65
N SER A 294 -8.93 -18.94 3.99
CA SER A 294 -10.00 -18.33 4.79
C SER A 294 -10.01 -16.80 4.63
N PHE A 295 -8.85 -16.14 4.66
CA PHE A 295 -8.71 -14.71 4.44
C PHE A 295 -9.11 -14.33 3.02
N TYR A 296 -8.67 -15.10 2.01
CA TYR A 296 -9.10 -14.93 0.62
C TYR A 296 -10.61 -15.14 0.45
N MET A 297 -11.22 -16.11 1.12
CA MET A 297 -12.68 -16.32 1.12
C MET A 297 -13.45 -15.24 1.89
N ASN A 298 -12.83 -14.63 2.89
CA ASN A 298 -13.40 -13.53 3.68
C ASN A 298 -13.27 -12.18 2.94
N ASP A 299 -12.14 -11.92 2.27
CA ASP A 299 -11.94 -10.78 1.37
C ASP A 299 -12.76 -10.90 0.09
N ASN A 300 -13.00 -12.10 -0.43
CA ASN A 300 -13.94 -12.28 -1.54
C ASN A 300 -15.40 -12.32 -1.09
N LYS A 301 -15.68 -12.34 0.22
CA LYS A 301 -17.04 -12.15 0.74
C LYS A 301 -17.45 -10.68 0.74
N TYR A 302 -16.48 -9.75 0.71
CA TYR A 302 -16.72 -8.32 0.61
C TYR A 302 -15.71 -7.66 -0.33
N ASN A 303 -16.14 -7.23 -1.52
CA ASN A 303 -15.39 -6.66 -2.65
C ASN A 303 -14.44 -5.45 -2.37
N HIS A 304 -13.92 -5.22 -1.17
CA HIS A 304 -13.19 -3.99 -0.79
C HIS A 304 -11.77 -3.89 -1.37
N ILE A 305 -11.04 -5.01 -1.54
CA ILE A 305 -9.77 -5.00 -2.28
C ILE A 305 -9.98 -4.61 -3.75
N ASP A 306 -11.16 -4.91 -4.30
CA ASP A 306 -11.51 -4.54 -5.68
C ASP A 306 -11.75 -3.03 -5.82
N ILE A 307 -12.38 -2.38 -4.83
CA ILE A 307 -12.65 -0.93 -4.83
C ILE A 307 -11.36 -0.11 -4.84
N ALA A 308 -10.38 -0.44 -3.99
CA ALA A 308 -9.10 0.28 -3.96
C ALA A 308 -8.32 0.13 -5.28
N LYS A 309 -8.34 -1.08 -5.87
CA LYS A 309 -7.75 -1.36 -7.19
C LYS A 309 -8.52 -0.66 -8.33
N ARG A 310 -9.80 -0.38 -8.13
CA ARG A 310 -10.72 0.30 -9.08
C ARG A 310 -10.94 1.78 -8.75
N ARG A 311 -10.08 2.40 -7.93
CA ARG A 311 -10.12 3.84 -7.63
C ARG A 311 -10.21 4.72 -8.88
N GLY A 312 -9.41 4.40 -9.90
CA GLY A 312 -9.42 5.13 -11.17
C GLY A 312 -10.78 5.07 -11.88
N GLU A 313 -11.47 3.94 -11.78
CA GLU A 313 -12.81 3.75 -12.35
C GLU A 313 -13.85 4.60 -11.60
N ILE A 314 -13.80 4.62 -10.27
CA ILE A 314 -14.69 5.44 -9.43
C ILE A 314 -14.49 6.93 -9.71
N LEU A 315 -13.22 7.37 -9.83
CA LEU A 315 -12.91 8.75 -10.19
C LEU A 315 -13.37 9.10 -11.61
N ALA A 316 -13.27 8.17 -12.56
CA ALA A 316 -13.78 8.36 -13.91
C ALA A 316 -15.31 8.49 -13.94
N ILE A 317 -16.04 7.64 -13.21
CA ILE A 317 -17.50 7.71 -13.07
C ILE A 317 -17.92 9.03 -12.41
N TYR A 318 -17.25 9.41 -11.33
CA TYR A 318 -17.47 10.69 -10.64
C TYR A 318 -17.25 11.87 -11.61
N HIS A 319 -16.12 11.89 -12.32
CA HIS A 319 -15.76 12.97 -13.24
C HIS A 319 -16.73 13.08 -14.43
N ALA A 320 -17.12 11.95 -15.02
CA ALA A 320 -18.09 11.91 -16.11
C ALA A 320 -19.43 12.52 -15.67
N THR A 321 -19.91 12.14 -14.48
CA THR A 321 -21.16 12.63 -13.91
C THR A 321 -21.07 14.12 -13.58
N LEU A 322 -19.97 14.56 -12.94
CA LEU A 322 -19.71 15.95 -12.62
C LEU A 322 -19.77 16.82 -13.89
N THR A 323 -19.05 16.40 -14.93
CA THR A 323 -18.95 17.13 -16.20
C THR A 323 -20.29 17.17 -16.93
N GLU A 324 -21.01 16.05 -17.00
CA GLU A 324 -22.35 16.00 -17.59
C GLU A 324 -23.30 16.97 -16.88
N TYR A 325 -23.30 16.98 -15.55
CA TYR A 325 -24.19 17.80 -14.75
C TYR A 325 -23.88 19.30 -14.90
N LEU A 326 -22.59 19.68 -14.90
CA LEU A 326 -22.16 21.06 -15.14
C LEU A 326 -22.55 21.55 -16.54
N ASN A 327 -22.44 20.68 -17.56
CA ASN A 327 -22.89 21.00 -18.92
C ASN A 327 -24.41 21.22 -18.98
N ARG A 328 -25.20 20.38 -18.30
CA ARG A 328 -26.66 20.54 -18.23
C ARG A 328 -27.08 21.83 -17.50
N LEU A 329 -26.34 22.23 -16.47
CA LEU A 329 -26.55 23.49 -15.76
C LEU A 329 -26.10 24.73 -16.57
N GLY A 330 -25.39 24.54 -17.69
CA GLY A 330 -24.87 25.64 -18.50
C GLY A 330 -23.71 26.39 -17.85
N CYS A 331 -22.88 25.71 -17.06
CA CYS A 331 -21.71 26.32 -16.42
C CYS A 331 -20.69 26.80 -17.47
N LEU A 332 -20.18 28.03 -17.30
CA LEU A 332 -19.17 28.62 -18.20
C LEU A 332 -17.74 28.27 -17.79
N GLY A 333 -17.50 28.01 -16.50
CA GLY A 333 -16.21 27.55 -15.98
C GLY A 333 -15.82 26.17 -16.53
N LYS A 334 -14.54 25.99 -16.89
CA LYS A 334 -14.03 24.69 -17.32
C LYS A 334 -13.90 23.77 -16.09
N PRO A 335 -14.55 22.59 -16.07
CA PRO A 335 -14.36 21.62 -14.98
C PRO A 335 -12.91 21.11 -14.96
N PRO A 336 -12.42 20.62 -13.80
CA PRO A 336 -11.13 19.95 -13.73
C PRO A 336 -11.16 18.69 -14.60
N SER A 337 -10.10 18.45 -15.37
CA SER A 337 -9.93 17.20 -16.11
C SER A 337 -9.77 16.00 -15.17
N LEU A 338 -10.03 14.79 -15.64
CA LEU A 338 -9.84 13.55 -14.88
C LEU A 338 -8.37 13.38 -14.48
N LEU A 339 -7.43 13.83 -15.31
CA LEU A 339 -6.00 13.82 -14.98
C LEU A 339 -5.69 14.76 -13.79
N GLU A 340 -6.25 15.99 -13.81
CA GLU A 340 -6.12 16.94 -12.70
C GLU A 340 -6.74 16.41 -11.41
N LEU A 341 -7.91 15.77 -11.50
CA LEU A 341 -8.56 15.14 -10.37
C LEU A 341 -7.68 14.01 -9.79
N ASN A 342 -7.16 13.10 -10.63
CA ASN A 342 -6.28 12.03 -10.18
C ASN A 342 -5.03 12.58 -9.45
N MET A 343 -4.41 13.63 -9.99
CA MET A 343 -3.26 14.29 -9.35
C MET A 343 -3.64 14.94 -8.00
N GLU A 344 -4.80 15.59 -7.92
CA GLU A 344 -5.26 16.24 -6.68
C GLU A 344 -5.54 15.21 -5.58
N VAL A 345 -6.21 14.09 -5.88
CA VAL A 345 -6.44 13.05 -4.86
C VAL A 345 -5.11 12.45 -4.38
N LEU A 346 -4.09 12.29 -5.25
CA LEU A 346 -2.75 11.87 -4.82
C LEU A 346 -2.10 12.88 -3.86
N LYS A 347 -2.20 14.18 -4.15
CA LYS A 347 -1.67 15.25 -3.28
C LYS A 347 -2.35 15.28 -1.91
N ARG A 348 -3.60 14.83 -1.82
CA ARG A 348 -4.38 14.75 -0.57
C ARG A 348 -4.21 13.44 0.19
N GLY A 349 -3.26 12.58 -0.17
CA GLY A 349 -3.03 11.28 0.48
C GLY A 349 -2.81 11.34 2.00
N ALA A 350 -2.33 12.45 2.55
CA ALA A 350 -2.25 12.64 4.01
C ALA A 350 -3.63 12.58 4.70
N MET A 351 -4.70 12.97 4.00
CA MET A 351 -6.07 12.80 4.50
C MET A 351 -6.48 11.34 4.48
N GLU A 352 -6.11 10.56 3.46
CA GLU A 352 -6.35 9.12 3.46
C GLU A 352 -5.70 8.44 4.68
N LEU A 353 -4.49 8.87 5.06
CA LEU A 353 -3.84 8.40 6.30
C LEU A 353 -4.58 8.84 7.57
N LEU A 354 -5.02 10.10 7.66
CA LEU A 354 -5.83 10.57 8.79
C LEU A 354 -7.14 9.78 8.91
N TRP A 355 -7.81 9.50 7.79
CA TRP A 355 -9.02 8.68 7.76
C TRP A 355 -8.72 7.24 8.14
N ALA A 356 -7.67 6.62 7.59
CA ALA A 356 -7.34 5.21 7.84
C ALA A 356 -6.79 4.94 9.24
N VAL A 357 -5.99 5.86 9.81
CA VAL A 357 -5.34 5.67 11.10
C VAL A 357 -6.12 6.34 12.23
N GLY A 358 -6.73 7.51 11.98
CA GLY A 358 -7.45 8.28 12.99
C GLY A 358 -8.94 7.93 13.08
N PHE A 359 -9.65 7.99 11.96
CA PHE A 359 -11.11 7.83 11.96
C PHE A 359 -11.59 6.39 11.75
N LEU A 360 -10.85 5.57 11.02
CA LEU A 360 -11.29 4.20 10.72
C LEU A 360 -11.36 3.32 11.97
N PRO A 361 -10.34 3.33 12.87
CA PRO A 361 -10.47 2.61 14.13
C PRO A 361 -11.65 3.15 14.94
N PHE A 362 -11.81 4.47 14.99
CA PHE A 362 -12.93 5.15 15.67
C PHE A 362 -14.31 4.71 15.12
N LEU A 363 -14.47 4.59 13.80
CA LEU A 363 -15.71 4.13 13.15
C LEU A 363 -15.97 2.62 13.37
N CYS A 364 -14.95 1.86 13.75
CA CYS A 364 -15.05 0.45 14.11
C CYS A 364 -15.25 0.22 15.62
N LEU A 365 -15.22 1.28 16.45
CA LEU A 365 -15.46 1.18 17.89
C LEU A 365 -16.95 1.07 18.20
N ASP A 366 -17.29 0.21 19.14
CA ASP A 366 -18.62 0.10 19.71
C ASP A 366 -18.75 1.07 20.89
N PHE A 367 -19.20 2.30 20.61
CA PHE A 367 -19.36 3.36 21.63
C PHE A 367 -20.34 3.00 22.75
N THR A 368 -21.16 1.95 22.59
CA THR A 368 -22.03 1.46 23.67
C THR A 368 -21.27 0.79 24.82
N LYS A 369 -19.97 0.53 24.63
CA LYS A 369 -19.09 -0.17 25.57
C LYS A 369 -17.95 0.71 26.09
N ILE A 370 -17.99 2.02 25.83
CA ILE A 370 -16.91 2.96 26.12
C ILE A 370 -17.43 4.07 27.04
N ASP A 371 -16.76 4.29 28.17
CA ASP A 371 -17.06 5.39 29.09
C ASP A 371 -16.35 6.68 28.64
N MET A 372 -17.13 7.68 28.23
CA MET A 372 -16.63 8.93 27.68
C MET A 372 -16.02 9.86 28.75
N GLU A 373 -16.44 9.78 30.01
CA GLU A 373 -15.89 10.62 31.09
C GLU A 373 -14.46 10.18 31.44
N ALA A 374 -14.20 8.87 31.45
CA ALA A 374 -12.87 8.29 31.66
C ALA A 374 -11.88 8.63 30.53
N ILE A 375 -12.37 8.90 29.32
CA ILE A 375 -11.53 9.33 28.17
C ILE A 375 -11.11 10.81 28.32
N VAL A 376 -11.96 11.64 28.91
CA VAL A 376 -11.78 13.10 28.98
C VAL A 376 -11.04 13.53 30.24
N ASP A 377 -11.30 12.89 31.40
CA ASP A 377 -10.53 13.07 32.63
C ASP A 377 -9.97 11.73 33.16
N PRO A 378 -8.70 11.41 32.87
CA PRO A 378 -8.06 10.17 33.29
C PRO A 378 -7.50 10.27 34.72
N SER A 379 -8.22 10.94 35.63
CA SER A 379 -7.80 11.10 37.02
C SER A 379 -7.99 9.77 37.79
N PRO A 380 -7.12 9.46 38.77
CA PRO A 380 -7.21 8.22 39.55
C PRO A 380 -8.56 8.02 40.24
N GLU A 381 -9.20 9.11 40.66
CA GLU A 381 -10.51 9.11 41.34
C GLU A 381 -11.65 8.69 40.41
N VAL A 382 -11.64 9.15 39.15
CA VAL A 382 -12.62 8.77 38.12
C VAL A 382 -12.42 7.31 37.67
N MET A 383 -11.15 6.88 37.55
CA MET A 383 -10.82 5.48 37.21
C MET A 383 -11.20 4.49 38.33
N GLU A 384 -11.04 4.88 39.61
CA GLU A 384 -11.39 4.06 40.77
C GLU A 384 -12.91 3.90 40.96
N THR A 385 -13.72 4.86 40.52
CA THR A 385 -15.19 4.71 40.46
C THR A 385 -15.67 3.73 39.39
N VAL A 386 -14.94 3.59 38.27
CA VAL A 386 -15.23 2.67 37.16
C VAL A 386 -14.84 1.22 37.52
N GLU A 387 -13.69 1.02 38.16
CA GLU A 387 -13.21 -0.32 38.59
C GLU A 387 -14.06 -0.95 39.71
N ASN A 388 -14.69 -0.13 40.58
CA ASN A 388 -15.47 -0.62 41.74
C ASN A 388 -16.93 -0.99 41.43
N GLY A 389 -17.35 -0.99 40.17
CA GLY A 389 -18.67 -1.51 39.74
C GLY A 389 -19.89 -0.78 40.33
N LYS A 390 -19.74 0.48 40.75
CA LYS A 390 -20.80 1.30 41.38
C LYS A 390 -21.24 2.54 40.57
N GLY A 391 -20.95 2.59 39.28
CA GLY A 391 -21.60 3.52 38.35
C GLY A 391 -22.27 2.75 37.22
N PRO A 392 -23.55 2.99 36.87
CA PRO A 392 -24.08 2.48 35.61
C PRO A 392 -23.29 3.12 34.46
N ILE A 393 -23.14 2.43 33.33
CA ILE A 393 -22.78 3.05 32.06
C ILE A 393 -23.70 4.27 31.89
N GLN A 394 -23.18 5.48 32.08
CA GLN A 394 -24.00 6.69 31.98
C GLN A 394 -24.11 7.04 30.50
N PHE A 395 -25.10 6.42 29.83
CA PHE A 395 -25.76 7.12 28.74
C PHE A 395 -26.26 8.44 29.30
N ASN A 396 -26.16 9.54 28.55
CA ASN A 396 -27.03 10.67 28.88
C ASN A 396 -28.47 10.14 28.81
N LYS A 397 -29.29 10.36 29.84
CA LYS A 397 -30.67 9.85 29.88
C LYS A 397 -31.49 10.39 28.70
N ASP A 398 -31.07 11.54 28.15
CA ASP A 398 -31.66 12.15 26.98
C ASP A 398 -31.43 11.38 25.67
N GLU A 399 -30.60 10.32 25.60
CA GLU A 399 -30.53 9.41 24.43
C GLU A 399 -31.62 8.33 24.44
N LEU A 400 -32.15 7.99 25.62
CA LEU A 400 -33.18 6.96 25.81
C LEU A 400 -34.57 7.56 26.05
N THR A 401 -34.62 8.72 26.69
CA THR A 401 -35.87 9.41 27.08
C THR A 401 -35.92 10.78 26.40
N PRO A 402 -36.98 11.10 25.65
CA PRO A 402 -37.09 12.41 25.02
C PRO A 402 -37.18 13.53 26.07
N PRO A 403 -36.59 14.71 25.82
CA PRO A 403 -36.75 15.88 26.67
C PRO A 403 -38.23 16.25 26.88
N ASP A 404 -38.58 16.73 28.07
CA ASP A 404 -39.98 17.03 28.47
C ASP A 404 -40.70 18.00 27.52
N PHE A 405 -39.96 18.89 26.86
CA PHE A 405 -40.54 19.84 25.91
C PHE A 405 -40.95 19.19 24.58
N LEU A 406 -40.43 18.01 24.21
CA LEU A 406 -40.81 17.25 23.01
C LEU A 406 -42.07 16.41 23.26
N ASN A 407 -43.15 17.05 23.69
CA ASN A 407 -44.42 16.43 24.06
C ASN A 407 -45.52 16.62 23.00
N GLU A 408 -46.71 16.06 23.24
CA GLU A 408 -47.84 16.11 22.30
C GLU A 408 -48.24 17.56 21.93
N GLU A 409 -48.23 18.48 22.89
CA GLU A 409 -48.60 19.88 22.65
C GLU A 409 -47.59 20.57 21.71
N TYR A 410 -46.31 20.26 21.86
CA TYR A 410 -45.25 20.77 20.98
C TYR A 410 -45.47 20.32 19.53
N PHE A 411 -45.71 19.02 19.32
CA PHE A 411 -45.99 18.49 17.98
C PHE A 411 -47.34 18.95 17.42
N LEU A 412 -48.35 19.19 18.26
CA LEU A 412 -49.63 19.76 17.85
C LEU A 412 -49.43 21.13 17.20
N ASN A 413 -48.63 22.01 17.81
CA ASN A 413 -48.34 23.34 17.28
C ASN A 413 -47.58 23.27 15.95
N ILE A 414 -46.60 22.38 15.86
CA ILE A 414 -45.81 22.18 14.62
C ILE A 414 -46.71 21.66 13.49
N LEU A 415 -47.50 20.61 13.75
CA LEU A 415 -48.38 20.00 12.75
C LEU A 415 -49.46 20.97 12.28
N ARG A 416 -50.00 21.83 13.16
CA ARG A 416 -50.93 22.90 12.76
C ARG A 416 -50.31 23.87 11.76
N GLY A 417 -49.03 24.17 11.89
CA GLY A 417 -48.27 24.96 10.93
C GLY A 417 -48.01 24.21 9.62
N VAL A 418 -47.48 22.99 9.70
CA VAL A 418 -47.13 22.15 8.53
C VAL A 418 -48.35 21.82 7.67
N GLU A 419 -49.47 21.46 8.30
CA GLU A 419 -50.73 21.13 7.63
C GLU A 419 -51.58 22.38 7.31
N ASN A 420 -51.15 23.55 7.82
CA ASN A 420 -51.91 24.80 7.77
C ASN A 420 -53.36 24.60 8.24
N ASP A 421 -53.56 23.88 9.34
CA ASP A 421 -54.89 23.60 9.92
C ASP A 421 -54.87 23.85 11.42
N LYS A 422 -55.44 24.98 11.84
CA LYS A 422 -55.54 25.36 13.26
C LYS A 422 -56.49 24.46 14.06
N ALA A 423 -57.42 23.76 13.40
CA ALA A 423 -58.37 22.86 14.03
C ALA A 423 -57.83 21.43 14.20
N LEU A 424 -56.60 21.16 13.74
CA LEU A 424 -55.96 19.86 13.88
C LEU A 424 -55.90 19.43 15.35
N THR A 425 -56.25 18.17 15.59
CA THR A 425 -56.13 17.49 16.89
C THR A 425 -55.36 16.19 16.75
N ILE A 426 -54.41 15.96 17.64
CA ILE A 426 -53.69 14.69 17.74
C ILE A 426 -54.61 13.67 18.44
N THR A 427 -54.62 12.44 17.95
CA THR A 427 -55.39 11.31 18.48
C THR A 427 -54.50 10.24 19.11
N LYS A 428 -53.24 10.15 18.69
CA LYS A 428 -52.22 9.29 19.29
C LYS A 428 -50.85 9.96 19.11
N PHE A 429 -50.05 9.99 20.18
CA PHE A 429 -48.68 10.47 20.16
C PHE A 429 -47.77 9.49 20.89
N GLU A 430 -46.62 9.19 20.29
CA GLU A 430 -45.62 8.31 20.85
C GLU A 430 -44.23 8.74 20.37
N MET A 431 -43.26 8.78 21.28
CA MET A 431 -41.86 9.07 20.96
C MET A 431 -41.03 7.85 21.31
N ILE A 432 -40.19 7.42 20.36
CA ILE A 432 -39.26 6.31 20.55
C ILE A 432 -37.84 6.77 20.15
N PRO A 433 -36.78 6.19 20.71
CA PRO A 433 -35.41 6.42 20.23
C PRO A 433 -35.33 6.18 18.72
N GLY A 434 -34.70 7.11 18.00
CA GLY A 434 -34.62 7.06 16.54
C GLY A 434 -33.57 6.09 16.02
N THR A 435 -32.59 5.77 16.87
CA THR A 435 -31.43 4.91 16.61
C THR A 435 -31.00 4.17 17.87
N LYS A 436 -30.01 3.28 17.76
CA LYS A 436 -29.50 2.56 18.93
C LYS A 436 -28.69 3.54 19.79
N PRO A 437 -28.67 3.35 21.12
CA PRO A 437 -27.78 4.12 22.00
C PRO A 437 -26.35 4.09 21.46
N GLY A 438 -25.66 5.22 21.44
CA GLY A 438 -24.29 5.34 20.91
C GLY A 438 -24.14 5.51 19.38
N ASP A 439 -25.21 5.43 18.58
CA ASP A 439 -25.13 5.61 17.12
C ASP A 439 -24.79 7.05 16.70
N HIS A 440 -24.94 8.05 17.58
CA HIS A 440 -24.75 9.47 17.26
C HIS A 440 -23.88 10.21 18.27
N PHE A 441 -22.84 10.88 17.76
CA PHE A 441 -21.84 11.55 18.58
C PHE A 441 -22.20 13.01 18.91
N ALA A 442 -22.76 13.75 17.94
CA ALA A 442 -22.99 15.20 18.03
C ALA A 442 -24.45 15.63 18.22
N SER A 443 -25.39 14.69 18.28
CA SER A 443 -26.83 14.99 18.36
C SER A 443 -27.62 13.79 18.85
N ILE A 444 -28.82 14.04 19.35
CA ILE A 444 -29.76 13.01 19.77
C ILE A 444 -30.86 12.89 18.72
N MET A 445 -31.25 11.65 18.37
CA MET A 445 -32.30 11.40 17.39
C MET A 445 -33.45 10.57 17.97
N PHE A 446 -34.68 11.03 17.72
CA PHE A 446 -35.94 10.37 18.09
C PHE A 446 -36.83 10.15 16.88
N LYS A 447 -37.74 9.18 16.98
CA LYS A 447 -38.88 9.04 16.09
C LYS A 447 -40.17 9.41 16.82
N ALA A 448 -40.90 10.38 16.27
CA ALA A 448 -42.24 10.75 16.72
C ALA A 448 -43.28 10.06 15.84
N ILE A 449 -44.09 9.19 16.43
CA ILE A 449 -45.21 8.51 15.77
C ILE A 449 -46.50 9.24 16.17
N VAL A 450 -47.08 9.96 15.20
CA VAL A 450 -48.23 10.84 15.44
C VAL A 450 -49.41 10.45 14.57
N SER A 451 -50.59 10.33 15.19
CA SER A 451 -51.87 10.21 14.49
C SER A 451 -52.71 11.45 14.79
N TYR A 452 -53.33 12.04 13.77
CA TYR A 452 -54.09 13.28 13.93
C TYR A 452 -55.23 13.37 12.92
N THR A 453 -56.21 14.22 13.21
CA THR A 453 -57.26 14.60 12.27
C THR A 453 -56.98 16.01 11.78
N SER A 454 -56.87 16.18 10.46
CA SER A 454 -56.68 17.49 9.80
C SER A 454 -57.75 17.63 8.72
N ARG A 455 -58.55 18.71 8.79
CA ARG A 455 -59.63 19.03 7.83
C ARG A 455 -60.55 17.83 7.51
N GLY A 456 -60.89 17.05 8.52
CA GLY A 456 -61.76 15.86 8.39
C GLY A 456 -61.06 14.60 7.84
N LYS A 457 -59.77 14.64 7.52
CA LYS A 457 -58.96 13.48 7.14
C LYS A 457 -58.21 12.95 8.34
N VAL A 458 -58.34 11.64 8.58
CA VAL A 458 -57.57 10.93 9.61
C VAL A 458 -56.23 10.52 9.02
N VAL A 459 -55.14 11.03 9.61
CA VAL A 459 -53.77 10.61 9.33
C VAL A 459 -53.35 9.70 10.48
N SER A 460 -53.04 8.44 10.19
CA SER A 460 -52.70 7.44 11.20
C SER A 460 -51.22 7.07 11.11
N GLY A 461 -50.53 7.07 12.25
CA GLY A 461 -49.18 6.54 12.39
C GLY A 461 -48.08 7.25 11.58
N ARG A 462 -48.18 8.57 11.37
CA ARG A 462 -47.14 9.33 10.67
C ARG A 462 -45.86 9.33 11.52
N SER A 463 -44.78 8.76 10.99
CA SER A 463 -43.46 8.78 11.60
C SER A 463 -42.67 10.03 11.16
N LEU A 464 -42.07 10.72 12.11
CA LEU A 464 -41.21 11.89 11.94
C LEU A 464 -39.87 11.65 12.63
N VAL A 465 -38.76 12.06 12.03
CA VAL A 465 -37.43 11.97 12.64
C VAL A 465 -37.10 13.32 13.28
N VAL A 466 -36.75 13.31 14.56
CA VAL A 466 -36.43 14.52 15.33
C VAL A 466 -34.96 14.45 15.73
N LYS A 467 -34.21 15.49 15.40
CA LYS A 467 -32.80 15.67 15.78
C LYS A 467 -32.70 16.87 16.71
N THR A 468 -32.10 16.70 17.89
CA THR A 468 -31.94 17.74 18.91
C THR A 468 -30.53 17.72 19.48
N MET A 469 -30.11 18.84 20.08
CA MET A 469 -28.90 18.88 20.89
C MET A 469 -29.08 18.09 22.19
N PRO A 470 -27.98 17.54 22.77
CA PRO A 470 -27.98 17.10 24.15
C PRO A 470 -28.48 18.21 25.08
N VAL A 471 -29.46 17.88 25.92
CA VAL A 471 -30.08 18.80 26.87
C VAL A 471 -29.55 18.61 28.28
N GLU A 472 -29.11 17.40 28.62
CA GLU A 472 -28.44 17.13 29.89
C GLU A 472 -27.09 17.83 29.95
N GLU A 473 -26.76 18.39 31.12
CA GLU A 473 -25.44 18.99 31.38
C GLU A 473 -24.36 17.92 31.35
N GLY A 474 -23.25 18.18 30.66
CA GLY A 474 -22.16 17.24 30.49
C GLY A 474 -21.25 17.59 29.31
N ILE A 475 -20.17 16.83 29.15
CA ILE A 475 -19.07 17.11 28.21
C ILE A 475 -19.55 17.26 26.76
N LYS A 476 -20.51 16.42 26.32
CA LYS A 476 -21.09 16.53 24.97
C LYS A 476 -21.75 17.90 24.75
N LYS A 477 -22.56 18.37 25.71
CA LYS A 477 -23.25 19.66 25.61
C LYS A 477 -22.24 20.81 25.61
N GLU A 478 -21.24 20.79 26.48
CA GLU A 478 -20.18 21.80 26.52
C GLU A 478 -19.37 21.85 25.22
N MET A 479 -18.91 20.69 24.73
CA MET A 479 -18.12 20.57 23.51
C MET A 479 -18.83 21.14 22.28
N PHE A 480 -20.14 20.92 22.15
CA PHE A 480 -20.89 21.38 20.97
C PHE A 480 -21.51 22.77 21.11
N THR A 481 -21.59 23.34 22.32
CA THR A 481 -22.14 24.69 22.54
C THR A 481 -21.23 25.77 21.92
N GLU A 482 -19.91 25.55 21.85
CA GLU A 482 -18.96 26.50 21.27
C GLU A 482 -18.73 26.31 19.75
N MET A 483 -19.30 25.27 19.14
CA MET A 483 -19.11 24.95 17.73
C MET A 483 -20.30 25.39 16.87
N PRO A 484 -20.09 26.08 15.73
CA PRO A 484 -21.17 26.52 14.84
C PRO A 484 -21.74 25.38 13.96
N ILE A 485 -21.69 24.13 14.43
CA ILE A 485 -22.10 22.94 13.64
C ILE A 485 -23.60 22.94 13.36
N PHE A 486 -24.41 23.38 14.32
CA PHE A 486 -25.87 23.35 14.26
C PHE A 486 -26.43 24.47 13.38
N ASP A 487 -25.89 25.68 13.48
CA ASP A 487 -26.25 26.78 12.59
C ASP A 487 -25.93 26.46 11.13
N ARG A 488 -24.77 25.83 10.87
CA ARG A 488 -24.39 25.36 9.53
C ARG A 488 -25.33 24.27 9.03
N GLU A 489 -25.77 23.36 9.90
CA GLU A 489 -26.72 22.31 9.53
C GLU A 489 -28.11 22.90 9.20
N ILE A 490 -28.61 23.85 9.99
CA ILE A 490 -29.85 24.60 9.67
C ILE A 490 -29.72 25.29 8.32
N ASP A 491 -28.61 26.02 8.08
CA ASP A 491 -28.38 26.72 6.82
C ASP A 491 -28.32 25.75 5.62
N MET A 492 -27.78 24.55 5.81
CA MET A 492 -27.78 23.52 4.77
C MET A 492 -29.21 23.16 4.35
N TYR A 493 -30.10 22.87 5.31
CA TYR A 493 -31.48 22.46 5.02
C TYR A 493 -32.42 23.60 4.66
N THR A 494 -32.16 24.82 5.11
CA THR A 494 -33.05 25.97 4.91
C THR A 494 -32.65 26.87 3.74
N LYS A 495 -31.36 26.88 3.35
CA LYS A 495 -30.83 27.76 2.30
C LYS A 495 -30.21 26.98 1.15
N ILE A 496 -29.25 26.10 1.44
CA ILE A 496 -28.41 25.47 0.40
C ILE A 496 -29.17 24.38 -0.35
N LEU A 497 -29.72 23.38 0.34
CA LEU A 497 -30.43 22.26 -0.27
C LEU A 497 -31.69 22.68 -1.06
N PRO A 498 -32.50 23.66 -0.60
CA PRO A 498 -33.60 24.19 -1.40
C PRO A 498 -33.13 24.84 -2.72
N GLU A 499 -32.02 25.58 -2.70
CA GLU A 499 -31.47 26.18 -3.91
C GLU A 499 -30.89 25.12 -4.85
N MET A 500 -30.19 24.13 -4.31
CA MET A 500 -29.75 22.96 -5.08
C MET A 500 -30.92 22.24 -5.73
N LYS A 501 -32.03 22.03 -5.01
CA LYS A 501 -33.26 21.42 -5.55
C LYS A 501 -33.84 22.25 -6.70
N ARG A 502 -33.92 23.57 -6.55
CA ARG A 502 -34.37 24.48 -7.62
C ARG A 502 -33.51 24.35 -8.88
N LEU A 503 -32.19 24.26 -8.72
CA LEU A 503 -31.25 24.08 -9.82
C LEU A 503 -31.41 22.70 -10.49
N MET A 504 -31.57 21.63 -9.71
CA MET A 504 -31.84 20.29 -10.22
C MET A 504 -33.15 20.25 -11.03
N GLU A 505 -34.23 20.83 -10.50
CA GLU A 505 -35.52 20.92 -11.19
C GLU A 505 -35.42 21.69 -12.51
N SER A 506 -34.57 22.73 -12.56
CA SER A 506 -34.36 23.53 -13.78
C SER A 506 -33.75 22.74 -14.95
N ILE A 507 -33.05 21.65 -14.65
CA ILE A 507 -32.47 20.73 -15.64
C ILE A 507 -33.25 19.40 -15.75
N GLY A 508 -34.46 19.34 -15.18
CA GLY A 508 -35.34 18.18 -15.21
C GLY A 508 -34.91 17.02 -14.30
N ASP A 509 -34.04 17.26 -13.31
CA ASP A 509 -33.72 16.28 -12.28
C ASP A 509 -34.61 16.50 -11.04
N HIS A 510 -35.41 15.49 -10.70
CA HIS A 510 -36.35 15.52 -9.57
C HIS A 510 -35.92 14.60 -8.42
N GLU A 511 -34.67 14.13 -8.43
CA GLU A 511 -34.13 13.35 -7.32
C GLU A 511 -34.03 14.20 -6.04
N GLU A 512 -34.37 13.60 -4.88
CA GLU A 512 -34.18 14.26 -3.58
C GLU A 512 -32.77 14.01 -3.04
N LEU A 513 -32.03 15.08 -2.72
CA LEU A 513 -30.68 14.99 -2.13
C LEU A 513 -30.70 14.66 -0.64
N ALA A 514 -31.76 15.06 0.06
CA ALA A 514 -31.88 14.93 1.51
C ALA A 514 -33.35 14.78 1.94
N PRO A 515 -33.62 14.28 3.15
CA PRO A 515 -34.96 14.28 3.72
C PRO A 515 -35.55 15.69 3.78
N ARG A 516 -36.87 15.79 3.58
CA ARG A 516 -37.58 17.06 3.72
C ARG A 516 -37.58 17.51 5.19
N LEU A 517 -37.05 18.71 5.42
CA LEU A 517 -37.19 19.42 6.70
C LEU A 517 -38.62 19.96 6.82
N LEU A 518 -39.30 19.62 7.92
CA LEU A 518 -40.66 20.06 8.23
C LEU A 518 -40.67 21.22 9.22
N PHE A 519 -39.72 21.23 10.15
CA PHE A 519 -39.62 22.24 11.20
C PHE A 519 -38.18 22.38 11.68
N HIS A 520 -37.79 23.60 12.06
CA HIS A 520 -36.55 23.86 12.76
C HIS A 520 -36.73 24.91 13.87
N SER A 521 -35.89 24.84 14.90
CA SER A 521 -35.74 25.81 15.97
C SER A 521 -34.27 25.94 16.35
N THR A 522 -33.84 27.14 16.77
CA THR A 522 -32.48 27.40 17.27
C THR A 522 -32.43 27.46 18.81
N ASP A 523 -33.57 27.61 19.48
CA ASP A 523 -33.66 27.66 20.94
C ASP A 523 -34.98 27.03 21.44
N PRO A 524 -34.95 25.77 21.94
CA PRO A 524 -33.82 24.83 21.86
C PRO A 524 -33.58 24.40 20.41
N PHE A 525 -32.37 23.91 20.10
CA PHE A 525 -32.06 23.39 18.77
C PHE A 525 -32.86 22.12 18.46
N VAL A 526 -33.71 22.20 17.43
CA VAL A 526 -34.53 21.06 16.99
C VAL A 526 -34.64 21.10 15.47
N LEU A 527 -34.42 19.95 14.82
CA LEU A 527 -34.76 19.70 13.42
C LEU A 527 -35.76 18.54 13.35
N ILE A 528 -36.84 18.70 12.59
CA ILE A 528 -37.83 17.64 12.37
C ILE A 528 -37.92 17.35 10.88
N PHE A 529 -37.65 16.10 10.51
CA PHE A 529 -37.65 15.60 9.14
C PHE A 529 -38.79 14.62 8.90
N GLU A 530 -39.14 14.44 7.62
CA GLU A 530 -39.91 13.27 7.22
C GLU A 530 -39.11 11.97 7.45
N ASP A 531 -39.77 10.95 8.00
CA ASP A 531 -39.17 9.61 8.07
C ASP A 531 -39.12 8.99 6.67
N ILE A 532 -37.90 8.83 6.15
CA ILE A 532 -37.64 8.24 4.83
C ILE A 532 -37.45 6.72 4.88
N THR A 533 -37.42 6.08 6.06
CA THR A 533 -37.30 4.62 6.13
C THR A 533 -38.50 3.91 5.51
N LYS A 534 -39.66 4.59 5.47
CA LYS A 534 -40.86 4.12 4.77
C LYS A 534 -40.68 3.97 3.25
N PHE A 535 -39.66 4.60 2.68
CA PHE A 535 -39.30 4.49 1.26
C PHE A 535 -38.19 3.46 1.01
N GLY A 536 -37.83 2.64 2.02
CA GLY A 536 -36.81 1.61 1.91
C GLY A 536 -35.38 2.08 2.21
N TYR A 537 -35.20 3.30 2.72
CA TYR A 537 -33.90 3.76 3.19
C TYR A 537 -33.55 3.14 4.54
N GLU A 538 -32.33 2.63 4.67
CA GLU A 538 -31.79 2.08 5.90
C GLU A 538 -30.40 2.64 6.20
N MET A 539 -30.03 2.64 7.47
CA MET A 539 -28.68 3.01 7.89
C MET A 539 -27.74 1.83 7.67
N HIS A 540 -26.70 2.01 6.87
CA HIS A 540 -25.70 0.98 6.62
C HIS A 540 -24.54 1.09 7.61
N ALA A 541 -24.40 0.10 8.48
CA ALA A 541 -23.29 0.01 9.44
C ALA A 541 -22.17 -0.87 8.85
N GLY A 542 -21.29 -0.27 8.04
CA GLY A 542 -20.17 -0.97 7.41
C GLY A 542 -19.70 -0.34 6.10
N PHE A 543 -18.61 -0.86 5.54
CA PHE A 543 -18.08 -0.43 4.25
C PHE A 543 -19.04 -0.78 3.11
N LEU A 544 -19.09 0.08 2.10
CA LEU A 544 -19.89 -0.15 0.90
C LEU A 544 -19.16 -1.11 -0.06
N ASP A 545 -19.92 -1.94 -0.76
CA ASP A 545 -19.44 -2.65 -1.94
C ASP A 545 -19.23 -1.67 -3.13
N PHE A 546 -18.72 -2.19 -4.25
CA PHE A 546 -18.43 -1.35 -5.41
C PHE A 546 -19.69 -0.65 -5.96
N ASP A 547 -20.80 -1.38 -6.11
CA ASP A 547 -22.03 -0.84 -6.69
C ASP A 547 -22.64 0.26 -5.82
N ASN A 548 -22.64 0.10 -4.50
CA ASN A 548 -23.12 1.12 -3.59
C ASN A 548 -22.12 2.29 -3.47
N THR A 549 -20.81 2.03 -3.59
CA THR A 549 -19.80 3.10 -3.69
C THR A 549 -20.01 3.95 -4.94
N VAL A 550 -20.34 3.32 -6.08
CA VAL A 550 -20.68 4.03 -7.32
C VAL A 550 -21.91 4.91 -7.12
N LYS A 551 -22.99 4.42 -6.51
CA LYS A 551 -24.18 5.24 -6.21
C LYS A 551 -23.86 6.48 -5.38
N VAL A 552 -23.00 6.32 -4.37
CA VAL A 552 -22.53 7.46 -3.54
C VAL A 552 -21.68 8.42 -4.36
N ALA A 553 -20.73 7.92 -5.16
CA ALA A 553 -19.89 8.75 -6.02
C ALA A 553 -20.70 9.56 -7.03
N LEU A 554 -21.73 8.96 -7.64
CA LEU A 554 -22.67 9.65 -8.54
C LEU A 554 -23.40 10.79 -7.83
N LYS A 555 -23.93 10.54 -6.63
CA LYS A 555 -24.66 11.55 -5.85
C LYS A 555 -23.75 12.68 -5.35
N LEU A 556 -22.52 12.35 -4.94
CA LEU A 556 -21.49 13.33 -4.60
C LEU A 556 -21.08 14.18 -5.81
N ALA A 557 -20.94 13.58 -6.99
CA ALA A 557 -20.63 14.32 -8.21
C ALA A 557 -21.71 15.37 -8.54
N LYS A 558 -22.99 14.99 -8.42
CA LYS A 558 -24.11 15.95 -8.56
C LYS A 558 -24.04 17.06 -7.51
N PHE A 559 -23.84 16.71 -6.24
CA PHE A 559 -23.74 17.68 -5.14
C PHE A 559 -22.59 18.68 -5.38
N HIS A 560 -21.42 18.19 -5.80
CA HIS A 560 -20.27 19.04 -6.12
C HIS A 560 -20.49 19.87 -7.39
N ALA A 561 -21.17 19.36 -8.42
CA ALA A 561 -21.54 20.15 -9.60
C ALA A 561 -22.43 21.34 -9.24
N LEU A 562 -23.44 21.10 -8.39
CA LEU A 562 -24.35 22.14 -7.91
C LEU A 562 -23.61 23.18 -7.07
N SER A 563 -22.76 22.73 -6.15
CA SER A 563 -21.92 23.62 -5.33
C SER A 563 -20.97 24.47 -6.20
N PHE A 564 -20.32 23.84 -7.19
CA PHE A 564 -19.44 24.53 -8.14
C PHE A 564 -20.22 25.60 -8.92
N TYR A 565 -21.38 25.24 -9.47
CA TYR A 565 -22.24 26.17 -10.21
C TYR A 565 -22.75 27.32 -9.34
N MET A 566 -23.17 27.05 -8.11
CA MET A 566 -23.59 28.08 -7.15
C MET A 566 -22.45 29.05 -6.82
N ASN A 567 -21.23 28.54 -6.65
CA ASN A 567 -20.06 29.37 -6.38
C ASN A 567 -19.65 30.22 -7.59
N ASP A 568 -19.71 29.65 -8.80
CA ASP A 568 -19.38 30.35 -10.05
C ASP A 568 -20.38 31.49 -10.35
N ASN A 569 -21.65 31.32 -9.95
CA ASN A 569 -22.74 32.28 -10.22
C ASN A 569 -23.08 33.25 -9.07
N THR A 570 -22.36 33.22 -7.94
CA THR A 570 -22.61 34.12 -6.78
C THR A 570 -21.80 35.42 -6.78
N ASN A 571 -20.98 35.69 -7.82
CA ASN A 571 -20.28 36.97 -7.97
C ASN A 571 -20.76 37.75 -9.20
N ILE A 572 -21.51 38.84 -8.95
CA ILE A 572 -21.80 39.89 -9.95
C ILE A 572 -20.56 40.77 -10.13
N VAL A 573 -19.75 40.54 -11.18
CA VAL A 573 -19.11 41.55 -12.07
C VAL A 573 -18.71 40.87 -13.39
N PRO A 574 -19.06 41.42 -14.57
CA PRO A 574 -18.63 40.91 -15.87
C PRO A 574 -17.33 41.57 -16.36
N ASN A 575 -16.47 40.80 -17.02
CA ASN A 575 -15.49 41.16 -18.07
C ASN A 575 -14.74 39.87 -18.40
N GLY A 576 -14.50 39.43 -19.63
CA GLY A 576 -14.51 40.10 -20.92
C GLY A 576 -13.44 39.39 -21.77
N ASP A 577 -13.83 39.12 -23.01
CA ASP A 577 -12.99 38.85 -24.17
C ASP A 577 -12.44 37.46 -24.52
N SER A 578 -12.24 37.38 -25.82
CA SER A 578 -12.54 36.32 -26.75
C SER A 578 -11.28 35.93 -27.55
N ASN A 579 -11.42 34.86 -28.32
CA ASN A 579 -10.60 34.48 -29.48
C ASN A 579 -9.20 33.90 -29.23
N ASN A 580 -9.04 32.65 -29.65
CA ASN A 580 -7.90 32.26 -30.47
C ASN A 580 -8.32 31.20 -31.50
N HIS A 581 -8.49 31.66 -32.74
CA HIS A 581 -8.52 30.81 -33.93
C HIS A 581 -7.15 30.18 -34.15
N VAL A 582 -7.11 28.86 -34.37
CA VAL A 582 -5.91 28.17 -34.88
C VAL A 582 -6.14 27.91 -36.36
N ASN A 583 -5.35 28.59 -37.20
CA ASN A 583 -5.24 28.32 -38.64
C ASN A 583 -4.48 27.00 -38.84
N LEU A 584 -5.12 26.05 -39.51
CA LEU A 584 -4.47 24.86 -40.08
C LEU A 584 -3.91 25.25 -41.46
N VAL A 585 -2.59 25.14 -41.60
CA VAL A 585 -1.89 25.29 -42.88
C VAL A 585 -1.97 23.95 -43.61
N ASN A 586 -2.55 23.95 -44.80
CA ASN A 586 -2.50 22.83 -45.74
C ASN A 586 -1.07 22.68 -46.28
N GLY A 587 -0.43 21.55 -45.99
CA GLY A 587 0.79 21.09 -46.64
C GLY A 587 0.47 19.96 -47.63
N GLU A 588 0.92 20.12 -48.88
CA GLU A 588 0.74 19.15 -49.96
C GLU A 588 1.44 17.82 -49.66
N LYS A 589 0.72 16.71 -49.88
CA LYS A 589 1.27 15.35 -49.77
C LYS A 589 2.17 15.05 -50.97
N LYS A 590 3.46 14.86 -50.72
CA LYS A 590 4.36 14.12 -51.62
C LYS A 590 4.33 12.64 -51.20
N GLU A 591 3.87 11.76 -52.08
CA GLU A 591 4.05 10.32 -51.90
C GLU A 591 5.54 9.97 -52.04
N MET A 592 6.12 9.44 -50.97
CA MET A 592 7.50 8.94 -50.92
C MET A 592 7.45 7.43 -50.72
N LYS A 593 8.16 6.67 -51.58
CA LYS A 593 8.33 5.23 -51.38
C LYS A 593 9.18 4.97 -50.14
N MET A 594 8.63 4.20 -49.20
CA MET A 594 9.31 3.77 -47.97
C MET A 594 10.22 2.59 -48.27
N ASP A 595 11.53 2.82 -48.32
CA ASP A 595 12.53 1.75 -48.40
C ASP A 595 13.09 1.45 -47.00
N PHE A 596 12.39 0.58 -46.26
CA PHE A 596 12.77 0.23 -44.88
C PHE A 596 13.87 -0.83 -44.79
N PHE A 597 14.21 -1.52 -45.87
CA PHE A 597 14.96 -2.79 -45.78
C PHE A 597 16.25 -2.84 -46.60
N GLU A 598 16.54 -1.90 -47.49
CA GLU A 598 17.86 -1.82 -48.13
C GLU A 598 18.94 -1.29 -47.16
N MET A 599 19.85 -2.16 -46.72
CA MET A 599 21.04 -1.81 -45.93
C MET A 599 22.33 -2.18 -46.66
N THR A 600 23.32 -1.29 -46.61
CA THR A 600 24.66 -1.55 -47.16
C THR A 600 25.42 -2.52 -46.26
N THR A 601 25.81 -3.67 -46.80
CA THR A 601 26.73 -4.60 -46.13
C THR A 601 28.21 -4.30 -46.45
N VAL A 602 28.46 -3.28 -47.27
CA VAL A 602 29.81 -2.91 -47.74
C VAL A 602 30.18 -1.54 -47.15
N PRO A 603 31.36 -1.41 -46.50
CA PRO A 603 31.84 -0.12 -45.99
C PRO A 603 32.15 0.86 -47.15
N PRO A 604 31.99 2.17 -46.95
CA PRO A 604 32.32 3.16 -47.97
C PRO A 604 33.83 3.18 -48.25
N GLU A 605 34.24 3.49 -49.47
CA GLU A 605 35.66 3.39 -49.90
C GLU A 605 36.64 4.20 -49.04
N TRP A 606 36.20 5.32 -48.48
CA TRP A 606 37.01 6.16 -47.60
C TRP A 606 37.24 5.55 -46.21
N LEU A 607 36.39 4.61 -45.78
CA LEU A 607 36.51 3.91 -44.50
C LEU A 607 37.40 2.67 -44.69
N ASN A 608 38.71 2.91 -44.69
CA ASN A 608 39.75 1.91 -44.96
C ASN A 608 40.86 1.93 -43.90
N ARG A 609 41.87 1.07 -44.09
CA ARG A 609 43.02 0.94 -43.17
C ARG A 609 43.78 2.24 -43.01
N GLU A 610 44.02 2.98 -44.08
CA GLU A 610 44.77 4.24 -44.06
C GLU A 610 44.05 5.30 -43.23
N TYR A 611 42.72 5.39 -43.35
CA TYR A 611 41.91 6.29 -42.54
C TYR A 611 41.97 5.92 -41.05
N LEU A 612 41.79 4.64 -40.72
CA LEU A 612 41.86 4.17 -39.33
C LEU A 612 43.27 4.34 -38.73
N GLU A 613 44.33 4.17 -39.52
CA GLU A 613 45.71 4.41 -39.08
C GLU A 613 45.92 5.89 -38.71
N LYS A 614 45.38 6.82 -39.50
CA LYS A 614 45.40 8.25 -39.16
C LYS A 614 44.68 8.51 -37.83
N VAL A 615 43.50 7.94 -37.63
CA VAL A 615 42.72 8.10 -36.39
C VAL A 615 43.49 7.54 -35.19
N PHE A 616 44.07 6.36 -35.30
CA PHE A 616 44.78 5.72 -34.18
C PHE A 616 46.10 6.40 -33.84
N ARG A 617 46.80 7.01 -34.81
CA ARG A 617 47.97 7.84 -34.53
C ARG A 617 47.64 9.03 -33.63
N GLU A 618 46.49 9.66 -33.85
CA GLU A 618 46.00 10.75 -33.02
C GLU A 618 45.59 10.24 -31.63
N TYR A 619 44.79 9.17 -31.59
CA TYR A 619 44.28 8.60 -30.35
C TYR A 619 45.39 8.10 -29.40
N GLU A 620 46.37 7.36 -29.92
CA GLU A 620 47.51 6.84 -29.14
C GLU A 620 48.61 7.88 -28.90
N ASN A 621 48.48 9.06 -29.52
CA ASN A 621 49.49 10.09 -29.61
C ASN A 621 50.86 9.49 -30.02
N ASP A 622 50.84 8.68 -31.09
CA ASP A 622 52.02 8.01 -31.64
C ASP A 622 52.03 8.14 -33.18
N PRO A 623 52.85 9.04 -33.74
CA PRO A 623 52.95 9.20 -35.19
C PRO A 623 53.61 7.99 -35.88
N THR A 624 54.28 7.11 -35.13
CA THR A 624 54.92 5.90 -35.67
C THR A 624 53.98 4.69 -35.72
N LEU A 625 52.74 4.84 -35.24
CA LEU A 625 51.77 3.76 -35.25
C LEU A 625 51.53 3.26 -36.67
N HIS A 626 51.54 1.93 -36.82
CA HIS A 626 51.25 1.25 -38.08
C HIS A 626 50.25 0.12 -37.86
N ILE A 627 49.09 0.21 -38.50
CA ILE A 627 48.13 -0.89 -38.56
C ILE A 627 48.61 -1.84 -39.64
N PHE A 628 48.81 -3.12 -39.36
CA PHE A 628 49.24 -4.11 -40.37
C PHE A 628 48.17 -5.14 -40.73
N GLU A 629 47.11 -5.24 -39.92
CA GLU A 629 45.94 -6.07 -40.19
C GLU A 629 44.67 -5.27 -39.87
N CYS A 630 43.72 -5.23 -40.80
CA CYS A 630 42.47 -4.50 -40.68
C CYS A 630 41.36 -5.27 -41.37
N GLU A 631 40.38 -5.76 -40.60
CA GLU A 631 39.18 -6.42 -41.10
C GLU A 631 37.96 -5.59 -40.71
N ILE A 632 37.20 -5.09 -41.69
CA ILE A 632 35.97 -4.31 -41.47
C ILE A 632 34.78 -5.13 -41.96
N ALA A 633 33.80 -5.35 -41.10
CA ALA A 633 32.57 -6.07 -41.41
C ALA A 633 31.34 -5.36 -40.84
N PRO A 634 30.13 -5.57 -41.37
CA PRO A 634 28.90 -5.10 -40.74
C PRO A 634 28.76 -5.63 -39.31
N ALA A 635 28.37 -4.75 -38.37
CA ALA A 635 28.21 -5.13 -36.96
C ALA A 635 26.75 -5.44 -36.57
N ALA A 636 25.79 -5.13 -37.43
CA ALA A 636 24.35 -5.24 -37.18
C ALA A 636 23.65 -6.07 -38.26
N LYS A 637 22.56 -6.73 -37.90
CA LYS A 637 21.70 -7.47 -38.86
C LYS A 637 20.85 -6.50 -39.68
N PRO A 638 20.36 -6.89 -40.87
CA PRO A 638 19.38 -6.10 -41.62
C PRO A 638 18.16 -5.75 -40.74
N GLY A 639 17.86 -4.47 -40.58
CA GLY A 639 16.77 -3.96 -39.72
C GLY A 639 17.20 -3.51 -38.31
N ASP A 640 18.43 -3.80 -37.88
CA ASP A 640 19.00 -3.22 -36.66
C ASP A 640 19.70 -1.88 -36.98
N ASN A 641 19.53 -0.87 -36.11
CA ASN A 641 20.07 0.50 -36.21
C ASN A 641 19.44 1.38 -37.31
N PHE A 642 18.28 1.96 -37.02
CA PHE A 642 17.49 2.78 -37.95
C PHE A 642 18.19 4.07 -38.41
N ALA A 643 18.93 4.72 -37.50
CA ALA A 643 19.51 6.05 -37.72
C ALA A 643 20.95 6.07 -38.28
N SER A 644 21.62 4.91 -38.38
CA SER A 644 23.06 4.84 -38.71
C SER A 644 23.46 3.51 -39.34
N VAL A 645 24.56 3.50 -40.09
CA VAL A 645 25.23 2.26 -40.52
C VAL A 645 26.35 1.95 -39.54
N VAL A 646 26.41 0.69 -39.06
CA VAL A 646 27.36 0.28 -38.02
C VAL A 646 28.27 -0.83 -38.52
N PHE A 647 29.58 -0.59 -38.46
CA PHE A 647 30.63 -1.54 -38.79
C PHE A 647 31.42 -1.94 -37.54
N ARG A 648 31.99 -3.14 -37.58
CA ARG A 648 32.99 -3.61 -36.61
C ARG A 648 34.30 -3.74 -37.35
N ALA A 649 35.36 -3.16 -36.80
CA ALA A 649 36.71 -3.32 -37.31
C ALA A 649 37.59 -4.03 -36.29
N LYS A 650 38.33 -5.04 -36.74
CA LYS A 650 39.39 -5.70 -35.97
C LYS A 650 40.74 -5.24 -36.50
N LEU A 651 41.54 -4.64 -35.63
CA LEU A 651 42.81 -4.04 -35.98
C LEU A 651 43.94 -4.74 -35.23
N LYS A 652 45.05 -5.02 -35.92
CA LYS A 652 46.34 -5.29 -35.29
C LYS A 652 47.33 -4.23 -35.72
N TYR A 653 47.98 -3.62 -34.75
CA TYR A 653 48.86 -2.49 -34.97
C TYR A 653 50.10 -2.55 -34.10
N THR A 654 51.15 -1.85 -34.53
CA THR A 654 52.34 -1.61 -33.73
C THR A 654 52.33 -0.15 -33.29
N SER A 655 52.41 0.10 -31.99
CA SER A 655 52.50 1.43 -31.35
C SER A 655 53.64 1.38 -30.33
N LYS A 656 54.54 2.36 -30.32
CA LYS A 656 55.66 2.46 -29.36
C LYS A 656 56.46 1.14 -29.23
N ASN A 657 56.72 0.47 -30.35
CA ASN A 657 57.37 -0.86 -30.47
C ASN A 657 56.63 -2.04 -29.80
N LYS A 658 55.34 -1.91 -29.52
CA LYS A 658 54.49 -3.00 -29.02
C LYS A 658 53.44 -3.35 -30.05
N THR A 659 53.21 -4.64 -30.23
CA THR A 659 52.12 -5.14 -31.07
C THR A 659 50.88 -5.32 -30.23
N GLU A 660 49.78 -4.70 -30.63
CA GLU A 660 48.49 -4.71 -29.96
C GLU A 660 47.38 -5.11 -30.93
N ALA A 661 46.26 -5.57 -30.39
CA ALA A 661 45.06 -5.89 -31.13
C ALA A 661 43.84 -5.26 -30.45
N ILE A 662 42.97 -4.66 -31.24
CA ILE A 662 41.75 -4.00 -30.76
C ILE A 662 40.57 -4.29 -31.69
N SER A 663 39.39 -4.43 -31.10
CA SER A 663 38.12 -4.45 -31.82
C SER A 663 37.40 -3.13 -31.55
N ILE A 664 36.85 -2.51 -32.59
CA ILE A 664 36.15 -1.22 -32.52
C ILE A 664 34.80 -1.28 -33.23
N ILE A 665 33.86 -0.46 -32.78
CA ILE A 665 32.58 -0.22 -33.43
C ILE A 665 32.62 1.16 -34.10
N ILE A 666 32.24 1.22 -35.36
CA ILE A 666 32.27 2.42 -36.19
C ILE A 666 30.83 2.73 -36.62
N LYS A 667 30.29 3.85 -36.13
CA LYS A 667 28.97 4.35 -36.49
C LYS A 667 29.14 5.49 -37.49
N VAL A 668 28.51 5.35 -38.67
CA VAL A 668 28.52 6.39 -39.71
C VAL A 668 27.10 6.77 -40.08
N ARG A 669 26.92 8.03 -40.46
CA ARG A 669 25.65 8.52 -41.00
C ARG A 669 25.26 7.72 -42.25
N PRO A 670 23.97 7.42 -42.48
CA PRO A 670 23.54 6.83 -43.74
C PRO A 670 23.97 7.70 -44.93
N PHE A 671 24.79 7.12 -45.82
CA PHE A 671 25.41 7.84 -46.94
C PHE A 671 24.72 7.60 -48.30
N LEU A 672 23.95 6.52 -48.43
CA LEU A 672 23.09 6.24 -49.59
C LEU A 672 21.90 7.21 -49.68
N GLU A 673 21.55 7.64 -50.89
CA GLU A 673 20.33 8.40 -51.16
C GLU A 673 19.08 7.57 -50.83
N GLY A 674 18.08 8.17 -50.19
CA GLY A 674 16.85 7.50 -49.80
C GLY A 674 16.17 8.13 -48.58
N PHE A 675 15.01 7.59 -48.20
CA PHE A 675 14.15 8.08 -47.12
C PHE A 675 14.92 8.31 -45.81
N ARG A 676 15.79 7.37 -45.40
CA ARG A 676 16.58 7.50 -44.16
C ARG A 676 17.54 8.70 -44.20
N LYS A 677 18.28 8.90 -45.29
CA LYS A 677 19.24 10.02 -45.42
C LYS A 677 18.53 11.37 -45.45
N GLU A 678 17.39 11.47 -46.11
CA GLU A 678 16.59 12.71 -46.18
C GLU A 678 15.90 13.02 -44.84
N LEU A 679 15.39 11.99 -44.16
CA LEU A 679 14.72 12.10 -42.87
C LEU A 679 15.68 12.46 -41.72
N LEU A 680 16.84 11.80 -41.68
CA LEU A 680 17.90 12.02 -40.70
C LEU A 680 18.78 13.22 -41.10
N GLY A 681 18.56 13.79 -42.29
CA GLY A 681 19.24 14.95 -42.88
C GLY A 681 19.41 16.15 -41.95
N ASN A 682 18.37 16.41 -41.15
CA ASN A 682 18.20 17.67 -40.42
C ASN A 682 18.18 17.50 -38.89
N MET A 683 18.59 16.34 -38.35
CA MET A 683 18.57 16.08 -36.91
C MET A 683 19.99 16.02 -36.33
N PRO A 684 20.30 16.72 -35.22
CA PRO A 684 21.63 16.75 -34.61
C PRO A 684 21.90 15.50 -33.75
N LEU A 685 21.65 14.31 -34.30
CA LEU A 685 21.76 13.03 -33.58
C LEU A 685 23.21 12.71 -33.22
N PHE A 686 24.11 12.81 -34.21
CA PHE A 686 25.55 12.57 -34.02
C PHE A 686 26.20 13.62 -33.12
N GLU A 687 25.77 14.89 -33.21
CA GLU A 687 26.25 15.96 -32.33
C GLU A 687 25.84 15.72 -30.89
N THR A 688 24.57 15.36 -30.64
CA THR A 688 24.06 15.05 -29.30
C THR A 688 24.80 13.85 -28.70
N GLU A 689 25.01 12.80 -29.48
CA GLU A 689 25.77 11.61 -29.05
C GLU A 689 27.23 11.96 -28.77
N ALA A 690 27.88 12.74 -29.62
CA ALA A 690 29.26 13.20 -29.42
C ALA A 690 29.39 14.04 -28.14
N ASP A 691 28.47 14.98 -27.88
CA ASP A 691 28.46 15.78 -26.66
C ASP A 691 28.30 14.92 -25.40
N MET A 692 27.45 13.90 -25.45
CA MET A 692 27.33 12.93 -24.35
C MET A 692 28.65 12.21 -24.08
N TYR A 693 29.31 11.67 -25.10
CA TYR A 693 30.56 10.91 -24.93
C TYR A 693 31.79 11.78 -24.63
N GLN A 694 31.86 13.00 -25.14
CA GLN A 694 33.00 13.90 -24.94
C GLN A 694 32.92 14.67 -23.62
N LYS A 695 31.72 15.08 -23.20
CA LYS A 695 31.56 16.04 -22.09
C LYS A 695 30.85 15.43 -20.88
N ILE A 696 29.73 14.72 -21.09
CA ILE A 696 28.82 14.36 -20.00
C ILE A 696 29.19 13.02 -19.35
N LEU A 697 29.28 11.94 -20.14
CA LEU A 697 29.57 10.59 -19.65
C LEU A 697 30.93 10.49 -18.92
N PRO A 698 32.02 11.16 -19.37
CA PRO A 698 33.27 11.18 -18.61
C PRO A 698 33.11 11.81 -17.22
N GLU A 699 32.31 12.87 -17.11
CA GLU A 699 32.06 13.55 -15.83
C GLU A 699 31.19 12.70 -14.91
N MET A 700 30.17 12.05 -15.46
CA MET A 700 29.37 11.05 -14.73
C MET A 700 30.24 9.90 -14.22
N GLN A 701 31.16 9.39 -15.05
CA GLN A 701 32.08 8.33 -14.66
C GLN A 701 33.06 8.80 -13.58
N ARG A 702 33.55 10.05 -13.64
CA ARG A 702 34.39 10.66 -12.59
C ARG A 702 33.66 10.69 -11.25
N LEU A 703 32.44 11.21 -11.23
CA LEU A 703 31.61 11.31 -10.02
C LEU A 703 31.27 9.92 -9.46
N LEU A 704 30.94 8.96 -10.33
CA LEU A 704 30.70 7.57 -9.93
C LEU A 704 31.95 6.94 -9.28
N SER A 705 33.14 7.16 -9.85
CA SER A 705 34.38 6.64 -9.26
C SER A 705 34.74 7.29 -7.92
N GLN A 706 34.30 8.52 -7.65
CA GLN A 706 34.53 9.19 -6.36
C GLN A 706 33.77 8.55 -5.20
N THR A 707 32.65 7.86 -5.47
CA THR A 707 31.92 7.10 -4.45
C THR A 707 32.51 5.71 -4.19
N GLY A 708 33.57 5.34 -4.93
CA GLY A 708 34.16 4.00 -4.90
C GLY A 708 33.42 2.98 -5.77
N ASP A 709 32.39 3.42 -6.50
CA ASP A 709 31.67 2.58 -7.45
C ASP A 709 32.50 2.35 -8.73
N LYS A 710 32.63 1.08 -9.11
CA LYS A 710 33.43 0.62 -10.26
C LYS A 710 32.59 0.32 -11.48
N ASP A 711 31.28 0.56 -11.41
CA ASP A 711 30.37 0.35 -12.53
C ASP A 711 30.76 1.23 -13.74
N VAL A 712 30.54 0.70 -14.94
CA VAL A 712 30.87 1.35 -16.21
C VAL A 712 29.57 1.79 -16.86
N ILE A 713 29.38 3.10 -17.05
CA ILE A 713 28.11 3.63 -17.57
C ILE A 713 27.94 3.27 -19.04
N ALA A 714 28.96 3.52 -19.86
CA ALA A 714 28.94 3.36 -21.31
C ALA A 714 30.34 2.97 -21.83
N PRO A 715 30.45 2.40 -23.04
CA PRO A 715 31.73 2.18 -23.71
C PRO A 715 32.54 3.47 -23.89
N LYS A 716 33.86 3.38 -23.99
CA LYS A 716 34.69 4.52 -24.35
C LYS A 716 34.50 4.91 -25.82
N MET A 717 34.36 6.21 -26.06
CA MET A 717 34.52 6.78 -27.40
C MET A 717 36.00 6.99 -27.69
N ILE A 718 36.45 6.48 -28.83
CA ILE A 718 37.84 6.57 -29.32
C ILE A 718 38.00 7.82 -30.18
N TYR A 719 37.03 8.09 -31.07
CA TYR A 719 37.14 9.15 -32.05
C TYR A 719 35.77 9.67 -32.46
N TYR A 720 35.71 10.97 -32.76
CA TYR A 720 34.57 11.63 -33.39
C TYR A 720 35.08 12.60 -34.45
N ASN A 721 34.39 12.68 -35.57
CA ASN A 721 34.61 13.70 -36.58
C ASN A 721 33.28 14.11 -37.20
N GLY A 722 33.10 15.41 -37.41
CA GLY A 722 31.85 15.97 -37.95
C GLY A 722 31.73 15.84 -39.47
N GLU A 723 32.84 15.77 -40.22
CA GLU A 723 32.80 15.64 -41.69
C GLU A 723 33.92 14.73 -42.22
N PRO A 724 33.61 13.49 -42.69
CA PRO A 724 32.29 12.85 -42.61
C PRO A 724 31.89 12.58 -41.16
N GLU A 725 30.58 12.60 -40.87
CA GLU A 725 30.01 12.27 -39.56
C GLU A 725 30.29 10.79 -39.21
N ILE A 726 31.23 10.59 -38.29
CA ILE A 726 31.68 9.29 -37.82
C ILE A 726 31.94 9.34 -36.31
N ILE A 727 31.47 8.31 -35.60
CA ILE A 727 31.84 8.05 -34.22
C ILE A 727 32.45 6.65 -34.14
N ILE A 728 33.58 6.51 -33.45
CA ILE A 728 34.26 5.24 -33.20
C ILE A 728 34.27 4.97 -31.71
N PHE A 729 33.77 3.80 -31.32
CA PHE A 729 33.71 3.31 -29.95
C PHE A 729 34.62 2.10 -29.75
N GLU A 730 35.05 1.86 -28.52
CA GLU A 730 35.60 0.55 -28.14
C GLU A 730 34.53 -0.54 -28.34
N ASP A 731 34.91 -1.68 -28.90
CA ASP A 731 34.02 -2.85 -28.94
C ASP A 731 34.12 -3.59 -27.60
N ILE A 732 33.03 -3.61 -26.85
CA ILE A 732 32.95 -4.32 -25.56
C ILE A 732 32.40 -5.74 -25.68
N ALA A 733 32.01 -6.20 -26.87
CA ALA A 733 31.59 -7.59 -27.06
C ALA A 733 32.69 -8.60 -26.66
N PRO A 734 34.00 -8.38 -26.95
CA PRO A 734 35.07 -9.24 -26.45
C PRO A 734 35.20 -9.29 -24.92
N LYS A 735 34.63 -8.32 -24.19
CA LYS A 735 34.59 -8.30 -22.72
C LYS A 735 33.42 -9.11 -22.15
N GLY A 736 32.66 -9.82 -22.99
CA GLY A 736 31.52 -10.66 -22.60
C GLY A 736 30.16 -9.98 -22.67
N TYR A 737 30.10 -8.71 -23.13
CA TYR A 737 28.84 -7.98 -23.25
C TYR A 737 28.01 -8.49 -24.44
N VAL A 738 26.72 -8.73 -24.20
CA VAL A 738 25.74 -9.20 -25.18
C VAL A 738 24.50 -8.33 -25.20
N MET A 739 23.86 -8.22 -26.37
CA MET A 739 22.57 -7.56 -26.51
C MET A 739 21.43 -8.55 -26.20
N ARG A 740 20.37 -8.07 -25.56
CA ARG A 740 19.13 -8.84 -25.35
C ARG A 740 18.01 -8.37 -26.27
N HIS A 741 17.12 -9.30 -26.61
CA HIS A 741 15.98 -9.06 -27.51
C HIS A 741 14.62 -9.32 -26.85
N LYS A 742 14.59 -9.70 -25.57
CA LYS A 742 13.38 -10.07 -24.84
C LYS A 742 13.24 -9.26 -23.54
N PRO A 743 12.03 -8.83 -23.17
CA PRO A 743 11.79 -8.16 -21.89
C PRO A 743 12.27 -8.98 -20.69
N MET A 744 12.68 -8.30 -19.63
CA MET A 744 13.30 -8.87 -18.43
C MET A 744 12.27 -9.19 -17.34
N ASN A 745 12.60 -10.18 -16.51
CA ASN A 745 11.89 -10.46 -15.27
C ASN A 745 12.14 -9.36 -14.21
N PHE A 746 11.50 -9.50 -13.04
CA PHE A 746 11.60 -8.53 -11.96
C PHE A 746 13.04 -8.29 -11.46
N GLU A 747 13.80 -9.34 -11.16
CA GLU A 747 15.15 -9.20 -10.60
C GLU A 747 16.13 -8.51 -11.57
N ASN A 748 16.05 -8.83 -12.86
CA ASN A 748 16.86 -8.18 -13.89
C ASN A 748 16.41 -6.74 -14.16
N THR A 749 15.10 -6.48 -14.13
CA THR A 749 14.54 -5.11 -14.25
C THR A 749 14.96 -4.24 -13.07
N LYS A 750 15.01 -4.80 -11.86
CA LYS A 750 15.49 -4.14 -10.64
C LYS A 750 16.94 -3.69 -10.77
N LYS A 751 17.83 -4.53 -11.31
CA LYS A 751 19.24 -4.15 -11.57
C LYS A 751 19.33 -3.00 -12.58
N LEU A 752 18.54 -3.06 -13.67
CA LEU A 752 18.48 -1.99 -14.67
C LEU A 752 18.01 -0.67 -14.06
N ILE A 753 16.90 -0.69 -13.31
CA ILE A 753 16.30 0.53 -12.77
C ILE A 753 17.18 1.18 -11.69
N GLN A 754 17.96 0.38 -10.95
CA GLN A 754 18.96 0.89 -10.01
C GLN A 754 20.14 1.57 -10.72
N LYS A 755 20.60 1.02 -11.85
CA LYS A 755 21.63 1.68 -12.67
C LYS A 755 21.11 2.99 -13.29
N LEU A 756 19.88 2.98 -13.81
CA LEU A 756 19.22 4.19 -14.30
C LEU A 756 19.06 5.25 -13.19
N ALA A 757 18.74 4.82 -11.96
CA ALA A 757 18.68 5.72 -10.80
C ALA A 757 20.00 6.43 -10.55
N LYS A 758 21.14 5.72 -10.62
CA LYS A 758 22.47 6.33 -10.50
C LYS A 758 22.74 7.31 -11.65
N PHE A 759 22.45 6.92 -12.90
CA PHE A 759 22.62 7.78 -14.07
C PHE A 759 21.83 9.10 -13.94
N HIS A 760 20.55 9.01 -13.56
CA HIS A 760 19.72 10.18 -13.30
C HIS A 760 20.22 11.01 -12.11
N ALA A 761 20.65 10.39 -11.01
CA ALA A 761 21.18 11.08 -9.84
C ALA A 761 22.47 11.86 -10.17
N LEU A 762 23.38 11.28 -10.97
CA LEU A 762 24.58 11.96 -11.46
C LEU A 762 24.21 13.22 -12.25
N SER A 763 23.26 13.13 -13.17
CA SER A 763 22.80 14.29 -13.94
C SER A 763 22.16 15.37 -13.05
N PHE A 764 21.38 14.95 -12.05
CA PHE A 764 20.75 15.85 -11.11
C PHE A 764 21.80 16.60 -10.28
N TYR A 765 22.83 15.89 -9.79
CA TYR A 765 23.93 16.48 -9.05
C TYR A 765 24.73 17.47 -9.92
N MET A 766 25.11 17.07 -11.14
CA MET A 766 25.84 17.91 -12.09
C MET A 766 25.11 19.23 -12.39
N TYR A 767 23.79 19.20 -12.57
CA TYR A 767 23.00 20.40 -12.82
C TYR A 767 22.86 21.27 -11.57
N ASN A 768 22.53 20.68 -10.42
CA ASN A 768 22.16 21.44 -9.23
C ASN A 768 23.36 21.91 -8.41
N GLU A 769 24.42 21.13 -8.31
CA GLU A 769 25.60 21.42 -7.49
C GLU A 769 26.75 21.95 -8.35
N GLU A 770 27.07 21.28 -9.47
CA GLU A 770 28.18 21.70 -10.34
C GLU A 770 27.79 22.73 -11.42
N LYS A 771 26.50 23.08 -11.52
CA LYS A 771 25.95 24.07 -12.47
C LYS A 771 26.29 23.79 -13.93
N LYS A 772 26.36 22.51 -14.32
CA LYS A 772 26.51 22.11 -15.74
C LYS A 772 25.23 22.46 -16.50
N GLU A 773 25.38 22.98 -17.71
CA GLU A 773 24.28 23.40 -18.60
C GLU A 773 23.63 22.20 -19.30
N LEU A 774 23.01 21.30 -18.52
CA LEU A 774 22.35 20.10 -19.07
C LEU A 774 21.04 20.42 -19.79
N ASP A 775 20.47 21.60 -19.57
CA ASP A 775 19.24 22.06 -20.21
C ASP A 775 19.41 22.42 -21.69
N GLU A 776 20.64 22.40 -22.22
CA GLU A 776 20.92 22.47 -23.67
C GLU A 776 20.47 21.22 -24.43
N PHE A 777 20.37 20.06 -23.76
CA PHE A 777 19.88 18.82 -24.33
C PHE A 777 18.36 18.85 -24.52
N LYS A 778 17.91 19.45 -25.65
CA LYS A 778 16.49 19.69 -25.97
C LYS A 778 15.94 18.75 -27.06
N ASN A 779 16.78 17.89 -27.63
CA ASN A 779 16.52 17.14 -28.85
C ASN A 779 16.14 15.68 -28.57
N GLY A 780 15.04 15.45 -27.82
CA GLY A 780 14.43 14.13 -27.65
C GLY A 780 13.58 13.66 -28.85
N LEU A 781 13.09 12.42 -28.78
CA LEU A 781 12.35 11.71 -29.84
C LEU A 781 11.24 12.52 -30.54
N ILE A 782 10.45 13.28 -29.76
CA ILE A 782 9.27 14.01 -30.25
C ILE A 782 9.59 15.50 -30.53
N THR A 783 10.71 15.98 -30.02
CA THR A 783 11.17 17.38 -30.14
C THR A 783 12.08 17.59 -31.34
N THR A 784 12.70 16.53 -31.88
CA THR A 784 13.41 16.58 -33.16
C THR A 784 12.43 16.72 -34.33
N LYS A 785 12.88 17.28 -35.47
CA LYS A 785 12.09 17.37 -36.73
C LYS A 785 11.92 16.00 -37.41
N ALA A 786 11.71 14.95 -36.62
CA ALA A 786 11.39 13.60 -37.09
C ALA A 786 10.11 13.63 -37.97
N PRO A 787 9.76 12.55 -38.70
CA PRO A 787 8.51 12.49 -39.43
C PRO A 787 7.41 12.24 -38.41
N ILE A 788 7.05 13.29 -37.68
CA ILE A 788 6.12 13.24 -36.56
C ILE A 788 4.73 12.72 -37.04
N ASP A 789 4.42 12.90 -38.32
CA ASP A 789 3.26 12.32 -39.00
C ASP A 789 3.23 10.78 -38.95
N PHE A 790 4.40 10.11 -38.90
CA PHE A 790 4.48 8.67 -38.74
C PHE A 790 3.88 8.22 -37.41
N PHE A 791 4.23 8.90 -36.30
CA PHE A 791 3.69 8.56 -34.98
C PHE A 791 2.18 8.83 -34.90
N VAL A 792 1.69 9.92 -35.50
CA VAL A 792 0.25 10.21 -35.57
C VAL A 792 -0.47 9.15 -36.40
N GLN A 793 0.05 8.81 -37.57
CA GLN A 793 -0.58 7.84 -38.46
C GLN A 793 -0.57 6.43 -37.86
N GLY A 794 0.54 6.03 -37.22
CA GLY A 794 0.64 4.79 -36.47
C GLY A 794 -0.39 4.71 -35.35
N TYR A 795 -0.61 5.80 -34.62
CA TYR A 795 -1.64 5.90 -33.59
C TYR A 795 -3.04 5.76 -34.18
N LEU A 796 -3.37 6.53 -35.23
CA LEU A 796 -4.67 6.48 -35.89
C LEU A 796 -4.96 5.10 -36.49
N ASN A 797 -3.96 4.43 -37.05
CA ASN A 797 -4.10 3.08 -37.59
C ASN A 797 -4.40 2.07 -36.48
N ALA A 798 -3.73 2.16 -35.34
CA ALA A 798 -4.05 1.33 -34.17
C ALA A 798 -5.47 1.61 -33.67
N VAL A 799 -5.88 2.88 -33.58
CA VAL A 799 -7.22 3.29 -33.14
C VAL A 799 -8.32 2.72 -34.03
N LYS A 800 -8.13 2.67 -35.35
CA LYS A 800 -9.08 2.02 -36.26
C LYS A 800 -9.31 0.55 -35.89
N CYS A 801 -8.25 -0.18 -35.58
CA CYS A 801 -8.37 -1.58 -35.14
C CYS A 801 -9.04 -1.68 -33.76
N ILE A 802 -8.67 -0.82 -32.81
CA ILE A 802 -9.23 -0.80 -31.45
C ILE A 802 -10.74 -0.55 -31.47
N LYS A 803 -11.24 0.33 -32.36
CA LYS A 803 -12.68 0.58 -32.54
C LYS A 803 -13.46 -0.66 -33.00
N GLU A 804 -12.80 -1.62 -33.65
CA GLU A 804 -13.42 -2.88 -34.07
C GLU A 804 -13.40 -3.95 -32.96
N TRP A 805 -12.71 -3.71 -31.84
CA TRP A 805 -12.70 -4.66 -30.72
C TRP A 805 -14.04 -4.61 -29.97
N PRO A 806 -14.65 -5.76 -29.64
CA PRO A 806 -15.91 -5.80 -28.89
C PRO A 806 -15.80 -5.07 -27.55
N GLY A 807 -16.64 -4.06 -27.32
CA GLY A 807 -16.68 -3.28 -26.09
C GLY A 807 -15.71 -2.10 -26.00
N TYR A 808 -14.95 -1.81 -27.08
CA TYR A 808 -14.00 -0.69 -27.16
C TYR A 808 -14.45 0.41 -28.12
N GLU A 809 -15.66 0.35 -28.66
CA GLU A 809 -16.17 1.27 -29.67
C GLU A 809 -16.09 2.73 -29.17
N GLU A 810 -16.63 3.01 -27.98
CA GLU A 810 -16.63 4.35 -27.37
C GLU A 810 -15.22 4.81 -26.98
N ILE A 811 -14.38 3.90 -26.48
CA ILE A 811 -12.99 4.22 -26.10
C ILE A 811 -12.20 4.58 -27.36
N GLY A 812 -12.36 3.81 -28.43
CA GLY A 812 -11.75 4.06 -29.72
C GLY A 812 -12.20 5.39 -30.34
N GLU A 813 -13.46 5.79 -30.19
CA GLU A 813 -13.92 7.15 -30.58
C GLU A 813 -13.23 8.26 -29.76
N LYS A 814 -13.05 8.08 -28.45
CA LYS A 814 -12.31 9.03 -27.61
C LYS A 814 -10.85 9.13 -28.07
N MET A 815 -10.20 7.99 -28.34
CA MET A 815 -8.84 7.94 -28.86
C MET A 815 -8.73 8.58 -30.26
N GLU A 816 -9.70 8.39 -31.13
CA GLU A 816 -9.71 9.01 -32.46
C GLU A 816 -9.72 10.54 -32.38
N LYS A 817 -10.50 11.11 -31.45
CA LYS A 817 -10.54 12.56 -31.17
C LYS A 817 -9.20 13.10 -30.65
N ILE A 818 -8.33 12.25 -30.10
CA ILE A 818 -6.98 12.62 -29.67
C ILE A 818 -6.02 12.76 -30.86
N GLY A 819 -6.30 12.13 -32.01
CA GLY A 819 -5.43 12.16 -33.20
C GLY A 819 -4.84 13.54 -33.54
N PRO A 820 -5.68 14.60 -33.70
CA PRO A 820 -5.22 15.96 -33.96
C PRO A 820 -4.38 16.60 -32.83
N HIS A 821 -4.52 16.10 -31.60
CA HIS A 821 -3.84 16.61 -30.40
C HIS A 821 -2.69 15.72 -29.94
N PHE A 822 -2.49 14.55 -30.56
CA PHE A 822 -1.56 13.51 -30.14
C PHE A 822 -0.15 14.05 -29.94
N LEU A 823 0.34 14.81 -30.92
CA LEU A 823 1.68 15.41 -30.87
C LEU A 823 1.81 16.51 -29.85
N LYS A 824 0.79 17.35 -29.71
CA LYS A 824 0.78 18.42 -28.71
C LYS A 824 0.86 17.80 -27.31
N LYS A 825 0.13 16.71 -27.07
CA LYS A 825 0.17 15.96 -25.81
C LYS A 825 1.52 15.32 -25.57
N LEU A 826 2.11 14.62 -26.55
CA LEU A 826 3.44 14.02 -26.39
C LEU A 826 4.53 15.07 -26.16
N ARG A 827 4.51 16.19 -26.89
CA ARG A 827 5.49 17.27 -26.71
C ARG A 827 5.48 17.83 -25.30
N LYS A 828 4.33 17.87 -24.62
CA LYS A 828 4.26 18.30 -23.22
C LYS A 828 5.15 17.46 -22.31
N SER A 829 5.31 16.16 -22.57
CA SER A 829 6.16 15.27 -21.78
C SER A 829 7.66 15.57 -21.90
N TYR A 830 8.07 16.27 -22.96
CA TYR A 830 9.46 16.67 -23.21
C TYR A 830 9.77 18.11 -22.80
N ILE A 831 8.77 18.85 -22.29
CA ILE A 831 9.00 20.20 -21.77
C ILE A 831 9.61 20.05 -20.37
N PRO A 832 10.80 20.62 -20.10
CA PRO A 832 11.38 20.59 -18.77
C PRO A 832 10.45 21.23 -17.74
N ASN A 833 10.34 20.62 -16.56
CA ASN A 833 9.61 21.18 -15.44
C ASN A 833 10.22 22.53 -15.03
N LYS A 834 9.35 23.49 -14.73
CA LYS A 834 9.76 24.77 -14.14
C LYS A 834 10.21 24.55 -12.68
N PRO A 835 10.99 25.47 -12.10
CA PRO A 835 11.28 25.44 -10.67
C PRO A 835 9.98 25.31 -9.86
N ASN A 836 9.96 24.38 -8.90
CA ASN A 836 8.81 24.06 -8.03
C ASN A 836 7.60 23.36 -8.69
N ASP A 837 7.66 23.01 -9.98
CA ASP A 837 6.58 22.27 -10.68
C ASP A 837 6.91 20.78 -10.92
N GLY A 838 8.04 20.33 -10.38
CA GLY A 838 8.59 18.99 -10.57
C GLY A 838 10.12 19.03 -10.56
N PHE A 839 10.74 17.97 -11.07
CA PHE A 839 12.18 17.90 -11.23
C PHE A 839 12.57 17.34 -12.59
N ASN A 840 13.79 17.66 -13.01
CA ASN A 840 14.35 17.23 -14.28
C ASN A 840 15.63 16.45 -14.05
N VAL A 841 15.91 15.55 -14.98
CA VAL A 841 17.14 14.78 -15.10
C VAL A 841 17.54 14.74 -16.58
N LEU A 842 18.79 14.40 -16.86
CA LEU A 842 19.22 14.09 -18.21
C LEU A 842 18.80 12.65 -18.49
N ASN A 843 17.79 12.49 -19.34
CA ASN A 843 17.34 11.18 -19.80
C ASN A 843 18.24 10.72 -20.95
N HIS A 844 18.46 9.42 -21.04
CA HIS A 844 18.94 8.74 -22.24
C HIS A 844 18.01 9.01 -23.44
N GLY A 845 16.70 9.02 -23.20
CA GLY A 845 15.68 9.42 -24.18
C GLY A 845 15.21 8.30 -25.12
N ASP A 846 16.06 7.29 -25.37
CA ASP A 846 15.73 6.06 -26.12
C ASP A 846 16.06 4.78 -25.36
N PHE A 847 15.55 4.65 -24.13
CA PHE A 847 16.03 3.66 -23.17
C PHE A 847 15.45 2.24 -23.40
N HIS A 848 15.45 1.74 -24.63
CA HIS A 848 14.93 0.42 -24.99
C HIS A 848 16.00 -0.68 -24.93
N ILE A 849 15.58 -1.96 -24.84
CA ILE A 849 16.50 -3.08 -24.54
C ILE A 849 17.64 -3.28 -25.55
N LYS A 850 17.45 -2.90 -26.82
CA LYS A 850 18.52 -2.97 -27.83
C LYS A 850 19.63 -1.92 -27.63
N ASN A 851 19.42 -0.93 -26.77
CA ASN A 851 20.40 0.10 -26.39
C ASN A 851 21.08 -0.24 -25.05
N LEU A 852 20.90 -1.48 -24.58
CA LEU A 852 21.47 -2.01 -23.35
C LEU A 852 22.32 -3.24 -23.68
N LEU A 853 23.55 -3.24 -23.18
CA LEU A 853 24.47 -4.37 -23.26
C LEU A 853 24.65 -4.99 -21.88
N PHE A 854 24.71 -6.31 -21.82
CA PHE A 854 24.67 -7.07 -20.57
C PHE A 854 25.82 -8.06 -20.46
N ILE A 855 26.38 -8.23 -19.27
CA ILE A 855 27.11 -9.45 -18.91
C ILE A 855 26.19 -10.29 -18.05
N ASN A 856 25.95 -11.54 -18.45
CA ASN A 856 25.09 -12.46 -17.70
C ASN A 856 25.93 -13.50 -16.95
N ASP A 857 25.39 -14.03 -15.86
CA ASP A 857 25.91 -15.22 -15.20
C ASP A 857 25.46 -16.51 -15.90
N GLU A 858 25.81 -17.66 -15.31
CA GLU A 858 25.47 -18.99 -15.84
C GLU A 858 23.96 -19.29 -15.86
N ASN A 859 23.15 -18.56 -15.07
CA ASN A 859 21.70 -18.70 -14.98
C ASN A 859 20.93 -17.70 -15.86
N ASP A 860 21.64 -16.94 -16.72
CA ASP A 860 21.10 -15.83 -17.50
C ASP A 860 20.57 -14.67 -16.62
N ASP A 861 21.12 -14.49 -15.41
CA ASP A 861 20.91 -13.29 -14.59
C ASP A 861 21.96 -12.22 -14.90
N ILE A 862 21.54 -10.96 -14.90
CA ILE A 862 22.40 -9.84 -15.27
C ILE A 862 23.41 -9.55 -14.15
N ASN A 863 24.70 -9.55 -14.46
CA ASN A 863 25.75 -9.09 -13.56
C ASN A 863 26.12 -7.62 -13.82
N GLU A 864 26.30 -7.25 -15.08
CA GLU A 864 26.68 -5.89 -15.49
C GLU A 864 25.78 -5.39 -16.61
N ILE A 865 25.58 -4.08 -16.67
CA ILE A 865 24.80 -3.40 -17.70
C ILE A 865 25.63 -2.23 -18.21
N SER A 866 25.67 -2.01 -19.52
CA SER A 866 26.27 -0.83 -20.14
C SER A 866 25.28 -0.21 -21.13
N PHE A 867 25.15 1.11 -21.09
CA PHE A 867 24.24 1.87 -21.96
C PHE A 867 24.97 2.29 -23.24
N ILE A 868 24.27 2.29 -24.37
CA ILE A 868 24.78 2.72 -25.67
C ILE A 868 23.71 3.55 -26.40
N ASP A 869 24.13 4.31 -27.42
CA ASP A 869 23.24 5.08 -28.32
C ASP A 869 22.48 6.24 -27.65
N PHE A 870 23.24 7.25 -27.20
CA PHE A 870 22.73 8.43 -26.49
C PHE A 870 22.22 9.55 -27.41
N GLN A 871 21.92 9.24 -28.68
CA GLN A 871 21.66 10.20 -29.77
C GLN A 871 20.44 11.11 -29.59
N ILE A 872 19.52 10.80 -28.67
CA ILE A 872 18.35 11.62 -28.35
C ILE A 872 18.23 11.92 -26.85
N SER A 873 19.38 12.01 -26.16
CA SER A 873 19.41 12.41 -24.75
C SER A 873 18.75 13.78 -24.55
N VAL A 874 17.94 13.90 -23.50
CA VAL A 874 17.07 15.06 -23.30
C VAL A 874 16.87 15.40 -21.82
N TRP A 875 16.99 16.68 -21.50
CA TRP A 875 16.78 17.21 -20.16
C TRP A 875 15.29 17.50 -19.93
N CYS A 876 14.61 16.64 -19.16
CA CYS A 876 13.20 16.80 -18.81
C CYS A 876 12.83 15.86 -17.64
N SER A 877 11.54 15.55 -17.48
CA SER A 877 11.06 14.63 -16.45
C SER A 877 11.76 13.26 -16.54
N PRO A 878 12.11 12.60 -15.40
CA PRO A 878 12.62 11.22 -15.40
C PRO A 878 11.60 10.20 -15.92
N ALA A 879 10.34 10.62 -16.09
CA ALA A 879 9.27 9.77 -16.60
C ALA A 879 9.54 9.23 -18.01
N ILE A 880 10.39 9.89 -18.81
CA ILE A 880 10.73 9.41 -20.15
C ILE A 880 11.42 8.05 -20.07
N ASP A 881 12.58 7.95 -19.41
CA ASP A 881 13.31 6.67 -19.33
C ASP A 881 12.63 5.66 -18.39
N LEU A 882 11.98 6.12 -17.32
CA LEU A 882 11.26 5.21 -16.41
C LEU A 882 10.11 4.50 -17.11
N ASN A 883 9.37 5.19 -17.97
CA ASN A 883 8.30 4.55 -18.74
C ASN A 883 8.88 3.57 -19.78
N TYR A 884 10.05 3.85 -20.38
CA TYR A 884 10.75 2.84 -21.18
C TYR A 884 11.08 1.59 -20.38
N VAL A 885 11.61 1.72 -19.15
CA VAL A 885 11.89 0.56 -18.28
C VAL A 885 10.63 -0.27 -18.08
N LEU A 886 9.51 0.38 -17.74
CA LEU A 886 8.26 -0.30 -17.39
C LEU A 886 7.52 -0.93 -18.58
N TYR A 887 7.54 -0.30 -19.75
CA TYR A 887 6.69 -0.71 -20.89
C TYR A 887 7.45 -1.41 -22.02
N VAL A 888 8.77 -1.21 -22.11
CA VAL A 888 9.60 -1.70 -23.22
C VAL A 888 10.66 -2.69 -22.74
N ASN A 889 11.15 -2.55 -21.50
CA ASN A 889 12.20 -3.42 -20.96
C ASN A 889 11.68 -4.49 -20.01
N ALA A 890 10.66 -4.21 -19.21
CA ALA A 890 10.09 -5.16 -18.26
C ALA A 890 9.07 -6.09 -18.94
N SER A 891 8.99 -7.35 -18.49
CA SER A 891 7.93 -8.25 -18.91
C SER A 891 6.55 -7.74 -18.46
N THR A 892 5.49 -8.13 -19.17
CA THR A 892 4.10 -7.82 -18.80
C THR A 892 3.80 -8.19 -17.34
N GLU A 893 4.24 -9.36 -16.90
CA GLU A 893 4.08 -9.82 -15.51
C GLU A 893 4.80 -8.91 -14.51
N THR A 894 6.06 -8.57 -14.81
CA THR A 894 6.86 -7.66 -13.97
C THR A 894 6.21 -6.30 -13.86
N ARG A 895 5.77 -5.72 -14.98
CA ARG A 895 5.09 -4.42 -15.01
C ARG A 895 3.80 -4.49 -14.21
N ASP A 896 2.95 -5.47 -14.47
CA ASP A 896 1.61 -5.49 -13.89
C ASP A 896 1.61 -5.77 -12.39
N ASN A 897 2.58 -6.54 -11.88
CA ASN A 897 2.64 -6.94 -10.48
C ASN A 897 3.63 -6.13 -9.63
N HIS A 898 4.66 -5.51 -10.25
CA HIS A 898 5.76 -4.86 -9.53
C HIS A 898 6.06 -3.42 -9.97
N ARG A 899 5.18 -2.76 -10.76
CA ARG A 899 5.40 -1.37 -11.21
C ARG A 899 5.74 -0.41 -10.06
N ASP A 900 4.92 -0.36 -9.03
CA ASP A 900 5.11 0.59 -7.93
C ASP A 900 6.31 0.22 -7.05
N GLU A 901 6.60 -1.07 -6.93
CA GLU A 901 7.81 -1.56 -6.27
C GLU A 901 9.08 -1.13 -7.03
N LEU A 902 9.11 -1.25 -8.36
CA LEU A 902 10.23 -0.80 -9.18
C LEU A 902 10.43 0.72 -9.07
N ILE A 903 9.34 1.51 -9.09
CA ILE A 903 9.41 2.97 -8.90
C ILE A 903 9.97 3.32 -7.53
N ARG A 904 9.55 2.62 -6.47
CA ARG A 904 10.11 2.78 -5.13
C ARG A 904 11.59 2.44 -5.09
N ILE A 905 12.00 1.33 -5.70
CA ILE A 905 13.41 0.91 -5.79
C ILE A 905 14.26 1.97 -6.50
N TYR A 906 13.78 2.47 -7.64
CA TYR A 906 14.42 3.58 -8.36
C TYR A 906 14.58 4.80 -7.45
N HIS A 907 13.49 5.26 -6.83
CA HIS A 907 13.48 6.44 -5.98
C HIS A 907 14.43 6.31 -4.79
N THR A 908 14.38 5.18 -4.09
CA THR A 908 15.27 4.89 -2.96
C THR A 908 16.72 4.91 -3.41
N LYS A 909 17.07 4.26 -4.53
CA LYS A 909 18.46 4.27 -5.01
C LYS A 909 18.89 5.64 -5.52
N PHE A 910 18.01 6.40 -6.16
CA PHE A 910 18.27 7.77 -6.60
C PHE A 910 18.60 8.67 -5.40
N CYS A 911 17.77 8.64 -4.35
CA CYS A 911 17.97 9.46 -3.16
C CYS A 911 19.24 9.06 -2.39
N SER A 912 19.43 7.76 -2.12
CA SER A 912 20.62 7.30 -1.40
C SER A 912 21.90 7.63 -2.15
N PHE A 913 21.89 7.57 -3.49
CA PHE A 913 23.06 7.90 -4.29
C PHE A 913 23.35 9.40 -4.33
N LEU A 914 22.32 10.25 -4.32
CA LEU A 914 22.52 11.71 -4.14
C LEU A 914 23.12 12.03 -2.76
N GLU A 915 22.71 11.32 -1.71
CA GLU A 915 23.30 11.44 -0.37
C GLU A 915 24.77 10.98 -0.36
N GLU A 916 25.08 9.86 -1.01
CA GLU A 916 26.46 9.36 -1.19
C GLU A 916 27.36 10.38 -1.92
N LEU A 917 26.80 11.13 -2.90
CA LEU A 917 27.50 12.21 -3.61
C LEU A 917 27.63 13.50 -2.80
N GLY A 918 26.96 13.62 -1.64
CA GLY A 918 26.95 14.85 -0.85
C GLY A 918 26.09 15.96 -1.44
N CYS A 919 25.03 15.63 -2.19
CA CYS A 919 24.09 16.60 -2.76
C CYS A 919 23.41 17.43 -1.66
N LEU A 920 23.48 18.76 -1.75
CA LEU A 920 22.88 19.68 -0.78
C LEU A 920 21.41 19.96 -1.11
N LYS A 921 21.06 19.94 -2.40
CA LYS A 921 19.68 20.07 -2.83
C LYS A 921 18.88 18.86 -2.39
N LYS A 922 17.79 19.11 -1.66
CA LYS A 922 16.84 18.08 -1.23
C LYS A 922 16.36 17.24 -2.43
N PRO A 923 16.53 15.90 -2.39
CA PRO A 923 15.98 15.02 -3.40
C PRO A 923 14.45 15.14 -3.49
N PRO A 924 13.86 14.96 -4.68
CA PRO A 924 12.41 14.85 -4.84
C PRO A 924 11.85 13.69 -4.02
N SER A 925 10.65 13.86 -3.48
CA SER A 925 9.90 12.82 -2.77
C SER A 925 9.33 11.76 -3.72
N LEU A 926 9.00 10.59 -3.17
CA LEU A 926 8.35 9.52 -3.94
C LEU A 926 6.99 9.97 -4.50
N LEU A 927 6.25 10.81 -3.75
CA LEU A 927 5.00 11.41 -4.21
C LEU A 927 5.22 12.32 -5.43
N GLU A 928 6.23 13.19 -5.41
CA GLU A 928 6.57 14.03 -6.57
C GLU A 928 6.93 13.17 -7.79
N LEU A 929 7.66 12.07 -7.60
CA LEU A 929 7.94 11.13 -8.69
C LEU A 929 6.67 10.45 -9.25
N HIS A 930 5.73 10.03 -8.39
CA HIS A 930 4.46 9.46 -8.86
C HIS A 930 3.62 10.48 -9.62
N ILE A 931 3.61 11.75 -9.18
CA ILE A 931 2.96 12.85 -9.90
C ILE A 931 3.63 13.05 -11.25
N GLU A 932 4.97 13.05 -11.34
CA GLU A 932 5.69 13.17 -12.60
C GLU A 932 5.35 12.04 -13.59
N LEU A 933 5.29 10.79 -13.12
CA LEU A 933 4.92 9.66 -13.96
C LEU A 933 3.47 9.76 -14.47
N LEU A 934 2.54 10.26 -13.64
CA LEU A 934 1.15 10.47 -14.03
C LEU A 934 0.99 11.65 -15.00
N LYS A 935 1.62 12.80 -14.69
CA LYS A 935 1.63 14.02 -15.51
C LYS A 935 2.13 13.77 -16.93
N ASN A 936 3.19 12.95 -17.06
CA ASN A 936 3.85 12.65 -18.33
C ASN A 936 3.38 11.33 -18.95
N GLY A 937 2.37 10.67 -18.38
CA GLY A 937 2.02 9.30 -18.76
C GLY A 937 1.27 9.15 -20.08
N PHE A 938 0.95 10.23 -20.80
CA PHE A 938 0.59 10.11 -22.23
C PHE A 938 1.73 9.48 -23.05
N PHE A 939 2.98 9.55 -22.57
CA PHE A 939 4.09 8.80 -23.13
C PHE A 939 3.93 7.28 -22.97
N GLU A 940 3.30 6.80 -21.89
CA GLU A 940 2.95 5.38 -21.70
C GLU A 940 2.06 4.88 -22.85
N VAL A 941 1.16 5.73 -23.37
CA VAL A 941 0.27 5.43 -24.50
C VAL A 941 1.08 5.19 -25.78
N LEU A 942 2.06 6.06 -26.08
CA LEU A 942 2.94 5.89 -27.23
C LEU A 942 3.74 4.58 -27.12
N LEU A 943 4.37 4.36 -25.97
CA LEU A 943 5.20 3.18 -25.75
C LEU A 943 4.38 1.89 -25.86
N SER A 944 3.18 1.87 -25.26
CA SER A 944 2.32 0.69 -25.28
C SER A 944 1.74 0.41 -26.66
N ILE A 945 1.22 1.43 -27.34
CA ILE A 945 0.57 1.22 -28.64
C ILE A 945 1.62 0.91 -29.70
N GLN A 946 2.73 1.63 -29.77
CA GLN A 946 3.62 1.56 -30.92
C GLN A 946 4.94 0.82 -30.66
N PHE A 947 5.64 1.10 -29.55
CA PHE A 947 6.96 0.52 -29.30
C PHE A 947 6.85 -0.92 -28.81
N MET A 948 5.92 -1.20 -27.89
CA MET A 948 5.65 -2.56 -27.44
C MET A 948 5.20 -3.44 -28.60
N ALA A 949 4.43 -2.89 -29.55
CA ALA A 949 3.99 -3.59 -30.75
C ALA A 949 5.13 -4.10 -31.64
N MET A 950 6.30 -3.44 -31.62
CA MET A 950 7.47 -3.91 -32.36
C MET A 950 8.02 -5.24 -31.83
N PHE A 951 7.80 -5.61 -30.56
CA PHE A 951 8.19 -6.92 -30.03
C PHE A 951 7.27 -8.05 -30.47
N TYR A 952 6.03 -7.71 -30.84
CA TYR A 952 5.03 -8.67 -31.33
C TYR A 952 5.00 -8.73 -32.86
N ALA A 953 5.67 -7.79 -33.54
CA ALA A 953 5.81 -7.77 -34.99
C ALA A 953 6.86 -8.80 -35.44
N ASN A 954 6.50 -9.63 -36.42
CA ASN A 954 7.41 -10.60 -37.02
C ASN A 954 8.09 -9.99 -38.27
N PHE A 955 9.17 -9.25 -38.07
CA PHE A 955 9.88 -8.57 -39.16
C PHE A 955 10.45 -9.54 -40.22
N GLU A 956 10.78 -10.78 -39.86
CA GLU A 956 11.26 -11.79 -40.81
C GLU A 956 10.16 -12.29 -41.74
N GLU A 957 8.92 -12.34 -41.26
CA GLU A 957 7.73 -12.62 -42.08
C GLU A 957 7.40 -11.42 -42.95
N MET A 958 7.50 -10.20 -42.42
CA MET A 958 7.30 -8.97 -43.20
C MET A 958 8.28 -8.86 -44.37
N ALA A 959 9.54 -9.23 -44.19
CA ALA A 959 10.56 -9.18 -45.24
C ALA A 959 10.31 -10.18 -46.39
N LYS A 960 9.42 -11.16 -46.20
CA LYS A 960 9.03 -12.14 -47.23
C LYS A 960 7.77 -11.75 -48.00
N GLU A 961 7.07 -10.72 -47.54
CA GLU A 961 5.84 -10.23 -48.14
C GLU A 961 6.13 -9.32 -49.35
N ASP A 962 5.16 -9.21 -50.25
CA ASP A 962 5.26 -8.33 -51.42
C ASP A 962 5.17 -6.86 -50.99
N LEU A 963 6.34 -6.21 -50.83
CA LEU A 963 6.46 -4.79 -50.48
C LEU A 963 5.79 -3.83 -51.49
N SER A 964 5.34 -4.33 -52.65
CA SER A 964 4.57 -3.55 -53.62
C SER A 964 3.05 -3.53 -53.36
N ASP A 965 2.53 -4.36 -52.44
CA ASP A 965 1.11 -4.32 -52.05
C ASP A 965 0.81 -3.02 -51.27
N PRO A 966 -0.02 -2.10 -51.81
CA PRO A 966 -0.31 -0.83 -51.16
C PRO A 966 -1.05 -1.00 -49.82
N ASN A 967 -1.67 -2.15 -49.56
CA ASN A 967 -2.41 -2.45 -48.33
C ASN A 967 -1.60 -3.28 -47.32
N LEU A 968 -0.34 -3.59 -47.61
CA LEU A 968 0.47 -4.49 -46.78
C LEU A 968 0.55 -4.01 -45.32
N MET A 969 0.86 -2.71 -45.14
CA MET A 969 0.98 -2.10 -43.82
C MET A 969 -0.33 -2.11 -43.04
N GLU A 970 -1.47 -1.95 -43.71
CA GLU A 970 -2.79 -2.02 -43.09
C GLU A 970 -3.12 -3.45 -42.65
N LYS A 971 -2.88 -4.46 -43.50
CA LYS A 971 -3.05 -5.87 -43.16
C LYS A 971 -2.19 -6.28 -41.97
N MET A 972 -0.92 -5.87 -41.98
CA MET A 972 0.02 -6.15 -40.88
C MET A 972 -0.40 -5.48 -39.58
N THR A 973 -0.83 -4.22 -39.64
CA THR A 973 -1.39 -3.51 -38.50
C THR A 973 -2.59 -4.27 -37.95
N LYS A 974 -3.55 -4.65 -38.81
CA LYS A 974 -4.75 -5.38 -38.40
C LYS A 974 -4.40 -6.70 -37.72
N LYS A 975 -3.50 -7.50 -38.29
CA LYS A 975 -3.00 -8.75 -37.69
C LYS A 975 -2.36 -8.50 -36.32
N LEU A 976 -1.51 -7.48 -36.21
CA LEU A 976 -0.80 -7.13 -34.98
C LEU A 976 -1.74 -6.72 -33.84
N TYR A 977 -2.72 -5.84 -34.11
CA TYR A 977 -3.63 -5.35 -33.07
C TYR A 977 -4.82 -6.28 -32.82
N THR A 978 -5.18 -7.15 -33.76
CA THR A 978 -6.40 -7.98 -33.62
C THR A 978 -6.10 -9.42 -33.22
N GLU A 979 -5.01 -10.00 -33.73
CA GLU A 979 -4.72 -11.44 -33.63
C GLU A 979 -3.50 -11.77 -32.75
N SER A 980 -2.65 -10.79 -32.46
CA SER A 980 -1.42 -11.06 -31.70
C SER A 980 -1.66 -11.18 -30.18
N PRO A 981 -0.73 -11.85 -29.44
CA PRO A 981 -0.78 -11.90 -27.97
C PRO A 981 -0.66 -10.53 -27.29
N MET A 982 -0.37 -9.46 -28.05
CA MET A 982 -0.36 -8.09 -27.55
C MET A 982 -1.76 -7.60 -27.17
N ARG A 983 -2.80 -8.04 -27.89
CA ARG A 983 -4.17 -7.54 -27.72
C ARG A 983 -4.67 -7.58 -26.27
N PRO A 984 -4.67 -8.72 -25.56
CA PRO A 984 -5.15 -8.75 -24.17
C PRO A 984 -4.33 -7.87 -23.23
N VAL A 985 -3.04 -7.66 -23.52
CA VAL A 985 -2.19 -6.72 -22.78
C VAL A 985 -2.63 -5.28 -23.02
N LEU A 986 -2.89 -4.92 -24.27
CA LEU A 986 -3.36 -3.57 -24.65
C LEU A 986 -4.78 -3.27 -24.16
N GLU A 987 -5.69 -4.24 -24.18
CA GLU A 987 -7.05 -4.11 -23.63
C GLU A 987 -6.98 -3.61 -22.18
N LYS A 988 -6.19 -4.28 -21.33
CA LYS A 988 -5.97 -3.86 -19.94
C LYS A 988 -5.36 -2.46 -19.83
N LEU A 989 -4.33 -2.16 -20.62
CA LEU A 989 -3.63 -0.86 -20.56
C LEU A 989 -4.49 0.31 -21.03
N ILE A 990 -5.27 0.13 -22.10
CA ILE A 990 -6.16 1.16 -22.64
C ILE A 990 -7.22 1.57 -21.62
N VAL A 991 -7.82 0.61 -20.91
CA VAL A 991 -8.76 0.90 -19.81
C VAL A 991 -8.08 1.68 -18.68
N GLN A 992 -6.84 1.30 -18.32
CA GLN A 992 -6.08 2.07 -17.33
C GLN A 992 -5.79 3.50 -17.79
N PHE A 993 -5.40 3.70 -19.05
CA PHE A 993 -5.15 5.03 -19.61
C PHE A 993 -6.41 5.89 -19.67
N LEU A 994 -7.56 5.28 -19.96
CA LEU A 994 -8.87 5.94 -19.88
C LEU A 994 -9.13 6.44 -18.46
N HIS A 995 -8.96 5.60 -17.43
CA HIS A 995 -9.19 5.97 -16.03
C HIS A 995 -8.20 7.03 -15.50
N LYS A 996 -7.00 7.11 -16.08
CA LYS A 996 -6.03 8.18 -15.79
C LYS A 996 -6.36 9.50 -16.50
N GLY A 997 -7.34 9.54 -17.41
CA GLY A 997 -7.73 10.75 -18.15
C GLY A 997 -6.87 11.06 -19.38
N TYR A 998 -6.08 10.10 -19.87
CA TYR A 998 -5.15 10.36 -20.98
C TYR A 998 -5.85 10.63 -22.32
N PHE A 999 -7.09 10.18 -22.47
CA PHE A 999 -7.92 10.36 -23.67
C PHE A 999 -8.88 11.58 -23.60
N GLU A 1000 -8.65 12.52 -22.68
CA GLU A 1000 -9.37 13.82 -22.63
C GLU A 1000 -8.63 14.92 -23.40
N ILE A 1001 -9.32 15.94 -23.93
CA ILE A 1001 -8.74 16.98 -24.80
C ILE A 1001 -8.18 18.18 -24.03
#